data_AF-A0A1Q7M9P7-F1
#
_entry.id   AF-A0A1Q7M9P7-F1
#
_cell.length_a   1.000
_cell.length_b   1.000
_cell.length_c   1.000
_cell.angle_alpha   90.00
_cell.angle_beta   90.00
_cell.angle_gamma   90.00
#
_symmetry.space_group_name_H-M   'P 1'
#
loop_
_entity.id
_entity.type
_entity.pdbx_description
1 polymer ?
#
loop_
_entity_poly.entity_id
_entity_poly.type
_entity_poly.pdbx_seq_one_letter_code
_entity_poly.pdbx_strand_id
1 'polypeptide(L)'
;MKRWQKIVGIAIAILVVVLVVVSFVLDGILTSKAREQAQKLSQEWGRPVRIGSVATKLLTGLGVRVSDVQIGAAAGEDVPLVDLKRAEVRVALLRAIFSAGKSVEVRSAEVQGLTVNVERLRDGTTNLQRFQEKLAANAEKKPKEEKQSDLSFLRVDHAALLDGKIAFIDKATRGAKELAVQHLDLTVNDLRAGRPLELLLKGAVLAEKQNLEVRVKTAPLPATLTPTPTSVALHVNPPIDIGPLGPFAGKDVGLQAGTLDADFDAQLGAAVAGGSGPTTVKGVIKLAGLSFAGAEGGKKLDVSLDTDLKGDAVAGDVRIDKLKLDLGPAGITGHGSAKGLTSPSPRIEGLEIVSHDLDPARLAAYYPPLRESLGKMLAGPIGLTVHGSGTQSAQALELRIDLTPVKVAMPEQMTKAAGAPMTLVAHAKGAAASNGPVRFDAKFDLAGVDLRPGKSIDKKPGDRLDLAIEGTRKTNKSTANPEQRIDFSDLKAHVLDDEIQGKGWYEMKGAGAKATKQFDLDLASSHLDLDRMLIPSTAKKEQGKPLDPAMFKGLSGHAKVQIARLTMKKQTVTDIVADVVVEEDHVKVNTAQLKAFGGMVNAGGTEMRLAHPGEPFHLVTKLDDVGLENLVALGTTHKLMAGKFNGTIDLRGAGDLEKTLAGVLDGNVLDGVFYGKDIIGSVSGPLAKALPFGAAGKVTQGGATSLGKKLPFGVTIENGVARLKNPIKISLPEAEMTFSGGMRVDGTLDLPGTVALAPATIAALTGGKVKPANPIPVNLKLIGPAWNPTAADLDLKPAVNQIVKEGGTALLGRAFGVDSSKAEQTAEQKAGQVQADAQKRAEAEAEAKRKKLEEEAKNRLKGLFGR
;
A
#
# COMPACT_ATOMS: atom_id res chain seq x y z
N MET A 1 -97.38 23.72 12.58
CA MET A 1 -96.35 22.66 12.61
C MET A 1 -96.87 21.47 13.41
N LYS A 2 -96.88 20.26 12.82
CA LYS A 2 -97.42 19.04 13.45
C LYS A 2 -96.51 18.60 14.61
N ARG A 3 -97.06 18.09 15.72
CA ARG A 3 -96.32 17.74 16.96
C ARG A 3 -95.07 16.86 16.71
N TRP A 4 -95.11 15.98 15.72
CA TRP A 4 -93.97 15.11 15.36
C TRP A 4 -92.77 15.87 14.77
N GLN A 5 -92.98 17.01 14.07
CA GLN A 5 -91.90 17.83 13.52
C GLN A 5 -91.16 18.60 14.62
N LYS A 6 -91.86 18.98 15.69
CA LYS A 6 -91.24 19.58 16.88
C LYS A 6 -90.46 18.55 17.68
N ILE A 7 -90.97 17.31 17.81
CA ILE A 7 -90.28 16.22 18.51
C ILE A 7 -89.01 15.78 17.75
N VAL A 8 -89.08 15.65 16.42
CA VAL A 8 -87.92 15.35 15.57
C VAL A 8 -86.92 16.52 15.57
N GLY A 9 -87.40 17.76 15.51
CA GLY A 9 -86.54 18.96 15.61
C GLY A 9 -85.83 19.07 16.97
N ILE A 10 -86.52 18.78 18.07
CA ILE A 10 -85.95 18.76 19.43
C ILE A 10 -84.98 17.58 19.59
N ALA A 11 -85.28 16.40 19.05
CA ALA A 11 -84.39 15.24 19.09
C ALA A 11 -83.09 15.49 18.30
N ILE A 12 -83.19 16.13 17.12
CA ILE A 12 -82.01 16.53 16.34
C ILE A 12 -81.22 17.63 17.05
N ALA A 13 -81.89 18.61 17.65
CA ALA A 13 -81.21 19.65 18.43
C ALA A 13 -80.49 19.08 19.66
N ILE A 14 -81.09 18.14 20.39
CA ILE A 14 -80.47 17.43 21.51
C ILE A 14 -79.30 16.57 21.02
N LEU A 15 -79.44 15.86 19.90
CA LEU A 15 -78.36 15.07 19.31
C LEU A 15 -77.18 15.97 18.90
N VAL A 16 -77.44 17.13 18.30
CA VAL A 16 -76.41 18.12 17.94
C VAL A 16 -75.74 18.67 19.20
N VAL A 17 -76.48 18.99 20.25
CA VAL A 17 -75.92 19.45 21.54
C VAL A 17 -75.07 18.35 22.20
N VAL A 18 -75.53 17.09 22.20
CA VAL A 18 -74.77 15.94 22.71
C VAL A 18 -73.51 15.71 21.89
N LEU A 19 -73.57 15.78 20.55
CA LEU A 19 -72.40 15.67 19.69
C LEU A 19 -71.39 16.80 19.92
N VAL A 20 -71.87 18.04 20.16
CA VAL A 20 -71.02 19.19 20.51
C VAL A 20 -70.36 18.97 21.88
N VAL A 21 -71.09 18.55 22.91
CA VAL A 21 -70.56 18.26 24.25
C VAL A 21 -69.56 17.10 24.23
N VAL A 22 -69.86 16.01 23.51
CA VAL A 22 -68.97 14.86 23.33
C VAL A 22 -67.70 15.27 22.59
N SER A 23 -67.80 16.13 21.57
CA SER A 23 -66.64 16.73 20.88
C SER A 23 -65.74 17.49 21.86
N PHE A 24 -66.29 18.37 22.70
CA PHE A 24 -65.52 19.13 23.69
C PHE A 24 -64.84 18.23 24.75
N VAL A 25 -65.48 17.15 25.19
CA VAL A 25 -64.90 16.19 26.14
C VAL A 25 -63.79 15.37 25.49
N LEU A 26 -63.99 14.89 24.26
CA LEU A 26 -62.97 14.18 23.47
C LEU A 26 -61.75 15.07 23.20
N ASP A 27 -61.97 16.34 22.86
CA ASP A 27 -60.90 17.33 22.64
C ASP A 27 -60.02 17.51 23.89
N GLY A 28 -60.63 17.56 25.08
CA GLY A 28 -59.92 17.63 26.35
C GLY A 28 -59.08 16.39 26.65
N ILE A 29 -59.64 15.20 26.44
CA ILE A 29 -58.94 13.91 26.68
C ILE A 29 -57.80 13.71 25.67
N LEU A 30 -58.06 13.98 24.38
CA LEU A 30 -57.08 13.87 23.30
C LEU A 30 -55.94 14.86 23.49
N THR A 31 -56.25 16.10 23.90
CA THR A 31 -55.22 17.11 24.22
C THR A 31 -54.37 16.68 25.41
N SER A 32 -54.97 16.09 26.46
CA SER A 32 -54.23 15.57 27.61
C SER A 32 -53.29 14.42 27.21
N LYS A 33 -53.80 13.44 26.46
CA LYS A 33 -53.00 12.30 25.97
C LYS A 33 -51.91 12.72 25.00
N ALA A 34 -52.18 13.69 24.13
CA ALA A 34 -51.19 14.27 23.25
C ALA A 34 -50.06 14.95 24.03
N ARG A 35 -50.38 15.67 25.13
CA ARG A 35 -49.38 16.27 26.03
C ARG A 35 -48.57 15.22 26.80
N GLU A 36 -49.18 14.13 27.26
CA GLU A 36 -48.46 13.00 27.88
C GLU A 36 -47.46 12.37 26.90
N GLN A 37 -47.86 12.16 25.64
CA GLN A 37 -46.95 11.61 24.62
C GLN A 37 -45.86 12.61 24.20
N ALA A 38 -46.20 13.90 24.11
CA ALA A 38 -45.21 14.96 23.88
C ALA A 38 -44.17 15.00 25.00
N GLN A 39 -44.54 14.77 26.28
CA GLN A 39 -43.58 14.65 27.38
C GLN A 39 -42.64 13.45 27.22
N LYS A 40 -43.14 12.29 26.76
CA LYS A 40 -42.30 11.12 26.48
C LYS A 40 -41.31 11.38 25.34
N LEU A 41 -41.80 11.94 24.22
CA LEU A 41 -40.94 12.34 23.10
C LEU A 41 -39.94 13.43 23.52
N SER A 42 -40.34 14.32 24.42
CA SER A 42 -39.46 15.35 24.96
C SER A 42 -38.27 14.77 25.72
N GLN A 43 -38.47 13.68 26.46
CA GLN A 43 -37.40 12.95 27.14
C GLN A 43 -36.50 12.19 26.14
N GLU A 44 -37.08 11.51 25.14
CA GLU A 44 -36.33 10.72 24.16
C GLU A 44 -35.48 11.59 23.21
N TRP A 45 -36.03 12.71 22.76
CA TRP A 45 -35.34 13.68 21.91
C TRP A 45 -34.47 14.64 22.74
N GLY A 46 -34.69 14.65 24.05
CA GLY A 46 -34.07 15.54 25.04
C GLY A 46 -34.20 17.01 24.66
N ARG A 47 -35.39 17.40 24.20
CA ARG A 47 -35.81 18.75 23.81
C ARG A 47 -37.30 18.92 24.15
N PRO A 48 -37.78 20.09 24.57
CA PRO A 48 -39.17 20.28 24.97
C PRO A 48 -40.12 20.13 23.76
N VAL A 49 -41.01 19.14 23.77
CA VAL A 49 -42.09 19.00 22.77
C VAL A 49 -43.39 19.48 23.37
N ARG A 50 -44.08 20.41 22.71
CA ARG A 50 -45.34 21.00 23.16
C ARG A 50 -46.41 20.83 22.10
N ILE A 51 -47.64 20.62 22.55
CA ILE A 51 -48.83 20.55 21.71
C ILE A 51 -49.89 21.46 22.37
N GLY A 52 -50.33 22.49 21.65
CA GLY A 52 -51.29 23.47 22.15
C GLY A 52 -52.66 22.86 22.38
N SER A 53 -53.33 22.47 21.29
CA SER A 53 -54.68 21.89 21.33
C SER A 53 -54.90 20.81 20.28
N VAL A 54 -55.75 19.84 20.61
CA VAL A 54 -56.27 18.83 19.69
C VAL A 54 -57.79 18.98 19.65
N ALA A 55 -58.34 19.26 18.46
CA ALA A 55 -59.76 19.44 18.24
C ALA A 55 -60.29 18.40 17.25
N THR A 56 -61.45 17.84 17.55
CA THR A 56 -62.17 16.89 16.71
C THR A 56 -63.18 17.64 15.85
N LYS A 57 -63.26 17.26 14.57
CA LYS A 57 -64.31 17.72 13.66
C LYS A 57 -65.29 16.58 13.44
N LEU A 58 -66.57 16.84 13.72
CA LEU A 58 -67.64 15.86 13.54
C LEU A 58 -68.66 16.27 12.45
N LEU A 59 -68.85 17.58 12.22
CA LEU A 59 -69.90 18.14 11.35
C LEU A 59 -69.57 18.16 9.84
N THR A 60 -68.31 18.33 9.45
CA THR A 60 -67.87 18.40 8.04
C THR A 60 -67.10 17.15 7.58
N GLY A 61 -67.20 16.08 8.38
CA GLY A 61 -66.41 14.84 8.27
C GLY A 61 -65.61 14.60 9.56
N LEU A 62 -65.38 13.32 9.88
CA LEU A 62 -64.60 12.91 11.05
C LEU A 62 -63.10 13.24 10.83
N GLY A 63 -62.55 14.12 11.64
CA GLY A 63 -61.15 14.53 11.53
C GLY A 63 -60.56 15.04 12.84
N VAL A 64 -59.23 15.07 12.90
CA VAL A 64 -58.47 15.60 14.02
C VAL A 64 -57.66 16.78 13.52
N ARG A 65 -57.75 17.90 14.23
CA ARG A 65 -56.93 19.08 14.05
C ARG A 65 -56.01 19.23 15.25
N VAL A 66 -54.72 19.28 15.01
CA VAL A 66 -53.71 19.62 16.00
C VAL A 66 -53.24 21.04 15.72
N SER A 67 -53.24 21.90 16.73
CA SER A 67 -52.76 23.28 16.61
C SER A 67 -51.60 23.54 17.56
N ASP A 68 -50.68 24.38 17.12
CA ASP A 68 -49.53 24.87 17.89
C ASP A 68 -48.65 23.73 18.42
N VAL A 69 -48.09 22.93 17.50
CA VAL A 69 -47.09 21.89 17.82
C VAL A 69 -45.70 22.50 17.71
N GLN A 70 -44.90 22.37 18.78
CA GLN A 70 -43.57 22.97 18.85
C GLN A 70 -42.55 21.96 19.36
N ILE A 71 -41.43 21.82 18.65
CA ILE A 71 -40.21 21.18 19.13
C ILE A 71 -39.26 22.29 19.53
N GLY A 72 -39.19 22.57 20.83
CA GLY A 72 -38.47 23.72 21.37
C GLY A 72 -36.96 23.59 21.39
N ALA A 73 -36.29 24.68 21.75
CA ALA A 73 -34.83 24.80 21.81
C ALA A 73 -34.18 23.78 22.76
N ALA A 74 -33.03 23.23 22.36
CA ALA A 74 -32.12 22.55 23.29
C ALA A 74 -31.24 23.57 24.04
N ALA A 75 -30.39 23.10 24.97
CA ALA A 75 -29.47 23.97 25.69
C ALA A 75 -28.52 24.71 24.71
N GLY A 76 -28.57 26.05 24.71
CA GLY A 76 -27.76 26.93 23.85
C GLY A 76 -28.46 27.41 22.56
N GLU A 77 -29.68 26.94 22.28
CA GLU A 77 -30.53 27.36 21.16
C GLU A 77 -31.55 28.42 21.66
N ASP A 78 -31.91 29.41 20.82
CA ASP A 78 -32.88 30.46 21.20
C ASP A 78 -34.26 30.27 20.56
N VAL A 79 -34.32 29.49 19.48
CA VAL A 79 -35.54 29.26 18.70
C VAL A 79 -35.95 27.79 18.75
N PRO A 80 -37.27 27.50 18.63
CA PRO A 80 -37.72 26.12 18.45
C PRO A 80 -37.16 25.55 17.13
N LEU A 81 -36.75 24.28 17.06
CA LEU A 81 -36.34 23.66 15.79
C LEU A 81 -37.52 23.51 14.84
N VAL A 82 -38.70 23.17 15.36
CA VAL A 82 -39.91 23.03 14.58
C VAL A 82 -41.04 23.76 15.29
N ASP A 83 -41.78 24.56 14.53
CA ASP A 83 -43.04 25.17 14.93
C ASP A 83 -44.10 24.88 13.88
N LEU A 84 -45.27 24.42 14.29
CA LEU A 84 -46.34 24.00 13.40
C LEU A 84 -47.64 24.61 13.89
N LYS A 85 -48.16 25.56 13.11
CA LYS A 85 -49.41 26.27 13.43
C LYS A 85 -50.61 25.33 13.44
N ARG A 86 -50.74 24.50 12.41
CA ARG A 86 -51.90 23.62 12.24
C ARG A 86 -51.57 22.38 11.42
N ALA A 87 -51.93 21.22 11.92
CA ALA A 87 -52.09 20.01 11.13
C ALA A 87 -53.53 19.51 11.23
N GLU A 88 -54.12 19.15 10.10
CA GLU A 88 -55.48 18.63 10.02
C GLU A 88 -55.48 17.32 9.23
N VAL A 89 -56.02 16.27 9.85
CA VAL A 89 -56.17 14.96 9.22
C VAL A 89 -57.65 14.58 9.23
N ARG A 90 -58.21 14.32 8.05
CA ARG A 90 -59.60 13.89 7.88
C ARG A 90 -59.61 12.43 7.45
N VAL A 91 -60.33 11.59 8.20
CA VAL A 91 -60.36 10.14 7.97
C VAL A 91 -61.77 9.68 7.66
N ALA A 92 -61.94 8.82 6.66
CA ALA A 92 -63.21 8.20 6.33
C ALA A 92 -63.51 7.00 7.24
N LEU A 93 -63.76 7.27 8.54
CA LEU A 93 -63.93 6.23 9.56
C LEU A 93 -65.08 5.25 9.29
N LEU A 94 -66.17 5.68 8.63
CA LEU A 94 -67.26 4.76 8.25
C LEU A 94 -66.74 3.58 7.44
N ARG A 95 -65.84 3.84 6.48
CA ARG A 95 -65.24 2.81 5.62
C ARG A 95 -64.26 1.93 6.39
N ALA A 96 -63.50 2.52 7.32
CA ALA A 96 -62.60 1.78 8.21
C ALA A 96 -63.37 0.84 9.16
N ILE A 97 -64.53 1.26 9.67
CA ILE A 97 -65.39 0.46 10.54
C ILE A 97 -66.07 -0.66 9.74
N PHE A 98 -66.67 -0.36 8.59
CA PHE A 98 -67.31 -1.38 7.73
C PHE A 98 -66.32 -2.38 7.12
N SER A 99 -65.04 -2.02 7.01
CA SER A 99 -63.97 -2.92 6.53
C SER A 99 -63.24 -3.66 7.65
N ALA A 100 -63.67 -3.54 8.91
CA ALA A 100 -62.99 -4.12 10.07
C ALA A 100 -61.49 -3.76 10.14
N GLY A 101 -61.13 -2.52 9.76
CA GLY A 101 -59.75 -2.01 9.76
C GLY A 101 -58.90 -2.43 8.56
N LYS A 102 -59.45 -3.19 7.60
CA LYS A 102 -58.72 -3.64 6.39
C LYS A 102 -58.47 -2.52 5.36
N SER A 103 -59.19 -1.40 5.45
CA SER A 103 -58.96 -0.22 4.61
C SER A 103 -59.10 1.06 5.43
N VAL A 104 -58.04 1.85 5.49
CA VAL A 104 -58.00 3.16 6.15
C VAL A 104 -57.80 4.23 5.08
N GLU A 105 -58.82 5.06 4.88
CA GLU A 105 -58.82 6.13 3.89
C GLU A 105 -58.73 7.49 4.60
N VAL A 106 -57.62 8.18 4.37
CA VAL A 106 -57.37 9.57 4.79
C VAL A 106 -57.78 10.46 3.62
N ARG A 107 -58.86 11.22 3.80
CA ARG A 107 -59.39 12.11 2.75
C ARG A 107 -58.49 13.32 2.52
N SER A 108 -57.98 13.89 3.61
CA SER A 108 -56.95 14.93 3.52
C SER A 108 -56.03 14.91 4.74
N ALA A 109 -54.74 15.14 4.51
CA ALA A 109 -53.73 15.37 5.52
C ALA A 109 -53.01 16.68 5.19
N GLU A 110 -53.43 17.77 5.82
CA GLU A 110 -52.95 19.11 5.53
C GLU A 110 -52.12 19.64 6.69
N VAL A 111 -50.92 20.08 6.40
CA VAL A 111 -50.01 20.75 7.33
C VAL A 111 -49.90 22.20 6.88
N GLN A 112 -50.22 23.14 7.74
CA GLN A 112 -50.21 24.57 7.42
C GLN A 112 -49.25 25.32 8.34
N GLY A 113 -48.38 26.12 7.74
CA GLY A 113 -47.48 27.00 8.48
C GLY A 113 -46.40 26.24 9.27
N LEU A 114 -45.87 25.15 8.72
CA LEU A 114 -44.72 24.44 9.30
C LEU A 114 -43.47 25.30 9.14
N THR A 115 -42.88 25.71 10.24
CA THR A 115 -41.60 26.43 10.29
C THR A 115 -40.52 25.53 10.86
N VAL A 116 -39.44 25.32 10.11
CA VAL A 116 -38.22 24.64 10.58
C VAL A 116 -37.12 25.68 10.72
N ASN A 117 -36.59 25.86 11.93
CA ASN A 117 -35.51 26.81 12.18
C ASN A 117 -34.16 26.10 12.23
N VAL A 118 -33.29 26.38 11.25
CA VAL A 118 -31.90 25.93 11.20
C VAL A 118 -31.04 27.02 11.80
N GLU A 119 -30.61 26.82 13.04
CA GLU A 119 -29.79 27.76 13.79
C GLU A 119 -28.34 27.31 13.77
N ARG A 120 -27.44 28.13 13.22
CA ARG A 120 -25.99 27.94 13.31
C ARG A 120 -25.49 28.54 14.61
N LEU A 121 -24.90 27.70 15.45
CA LEU A 121 -24.41 28.04 16.79
C LEU A 121 -22.99 28.61 16.72
N ARG A 122 -22.52 29.21 17.82
CA ARG A 122 -21.20 29.85 17.92
C ARG A 122 -20.02 28.90 17.69
N ASP A 123 -20.22 27.61 17.90
CA ASP A 123 -19.22 26.57 17.64
C ASP A 123 -19.18 26.10 16.17
N GLY A 124 -20.02 26.69 15.32
CA GLY A 124 -20.11 26.38 13.89
C GLY A 124 -21.01 25.19 13.55
N THR A 125 -21.55 24.47 14.53
CA THR A 125 -22.54 23.40 14.31
C THR A 125 -23.95 23.97 14.13
N THR A 126 -24.85 23.20 13.52
CA THR A 126 -26.28 23.56 13.47
C THR A 126 -27.08 22.79 14.52
N ASN A 127 -28.17 23.39 15.00
CA ASN A 127 -29.14 22.71 15.88
C ASN A 127 -29.70 21.41 15.25
N LEU A 128 -29.88 21.39 13.93
CA LEU A 128 -30.32 20.22 13.18
C LEU A 128 -29.26 19.10 13.19
N GLN A 129 -27.98 19.44 12.99
CA GLN A 129 -26.88 18.48 13.03
C GLN A 129 -26.76 17.81 14.41
N ARG A 130 -26.79 18.61 15.49
CA ARG A 130 -26.76 18.09 16.87
C ARG A 130 -27.95 17.18 17.17
N PHE A 131 -29.13 17.52 16.63
CA PHE A 131 -30.32 16.69 16.78
C PHE A 131 -30.18 15.34 16.06
N GLN A 132 -29.65 15.32 14.84
CA GLN A 132 -29.38 14.08 14.09
C GLN A 132 -28.36 13.20 14.78
N GLU A 133 -27.24 13.77 15.26
CA GLU A 133 -26.20 13.04 16.00
C GLU A 133 -26.75 12.39 17.28
N LYS A 134 -27.62 13.11 18.01
CA LYS A 134 -28.29 12.60 19.20
C LYS A 134 -29.31 11.50 18.90
N LEU A 135 -30.06 11.62 17.81
CA LEU A 135 -30.96 10.56 17.35
C LEU A 135 -30.18 9.30 16.92
N ALA A 136 -29.04 9.46 16.23
CA ALA A 136 -28.18 8.35 15.82
C ALA A 136 -27.58 7.62 17.04
N ALA A 137 -27.06 8.36 18.03
CA ALA A 137 -26.53 7.80 19.28
C ALA A 137 -27.58 7.06 20.12
N ASN A 138 -28.85 7.46 20.02
CA ASN A 138 -29.97 6.76 20.67
C ASN A 138 -30.49 5.58 19.84
N ALA A 139 -30.34 5.60 18.51
CA ALA A 139 -30.75 4.52 17.61
C ALA A 139 -29.81 3.30 17.65
N GLU A 140 -28.51 3.48 17.93
CA GLU A 140 -27.55 2.36 18.11
C GLU A 140 -27.88 1.45 19.31
N LYS A 141 -28.77 1.87 20.22
CA LYS A 141 -29.17 1.09 21.41
C LYS A 141 -30.43 0.25 21.24
N LYS A 142 -31.11 0.27 20.09
CA LYS A 142 -32.28 -0.60 19.79
C LYS A 142 -31.91 -1.60 18.68
N PRO A 143 -32.09 -2.92 18.87
CA PRO A 143 -31.84 -3.91 17.81
C PRO A 143 -32.74 -3.65 16.60
N LYS A 144 -32.14 -3.52 15.41
CA LYS A 144 -32.87 -3.40 14.14
C LYS A 144 -33.19 -4.79 13.58
N GLU A 145 -34.43 -5.21 13.77
CA GLU A 145 -35.16 -6.04 12.79
C GLU A 145 -36.47 -5.33 12.46
N GLU A 146 -36.40 -4.29 11.64
CA GLU A 146 -37.61 -3.70 11.04
C GLU A 146 -38.04 -4.58 9.86
N LYS A 147 -38.96 -5.51 10.12
CA LYS A 147 -39.78 -6.08 9.04
C LYS A 147 -40.49 -4.91 8.36
N GLN A 148 -40.28 -4.74 7.06
CA GLN A 148 -41.00 -3.76 6.24
C GLN A 148 -42.51 -3.96 6.42
N SER A 149 -43.15 -3.02 7.10
CA SER A 149 -44.59 -3.06 7.35
C SER A 149 -45.36 -2.86 6.04
N ASP A 150 -46.29 -3.76 5.75
CA ASP A 150 -47.23 -3.62 4.65
C ASP A 150 -48.23 -2.50 4.98
N LEU A 151 -48.22 -1.43 4.19
CA LEU A 151 -49.08 -0.25 4.31
C LEU A 151 -50.13 -0.19 3.18
N SER A 152 -50.39 -1.29 2.49
CA SER A 152 -51.39 -1.35 1.41
C SER A 152 -52.82 -1.03 1.87
N PHE A 153 -53.08 -1.17 3.18
CA PHE A 153 -54.34 -0.79 3.81
C PHE A 153 -54.55 0.73 3.87
N LEU A 154 -53.47 1.52 3.74
CA LEU A 154 -53.48 2.96 3.89
C LEU A 154 -53.62 3.65 2.52
N ARG A 155 -54.61 4.53 2.42
CA ARG A 155 -54.81 5.42 1.28
C ARG A 155 -54.92 6.85 1.77
N VAL A 156 -54.21 7.76 1.12
CA VAL A 156 -54.28 9.20 1.38
C VAL A 156 -54.65 9.90 0.06
N ASP A 157 -55.89 10.39 -0.03
CA ASP A 157 -56.40 11.01 -1.26
C ASP A 157 -55.68 12.33 -1.57
N HIS A 158 -55.38 13.09 -0.52
CA HIS A 158 -54.68 14.37 -0.62
C HIS A 158 -53.81 14.58 0.61
N ALA A 159 -52.55 14.93 0.40
CA ALA A 159 -51.70 15.46 1.44
C ALA A 159 -51.02 16.74 0.94
N ALA A 160 -51.01 17.76 1.79
CA ALA A 160 -50.40 19.03 1.44
C ALA A 160 -49.64 19.62 2.62
N LEU A 161 -48.47 20.17 2.35
CA LEU A 161 -47.86 21.20 3.17
C LEU A 161 -48.15 22.53 2.49
N LEU A 162 -48.76 23.46 3.24
CA LEU A 162 -49.15 24.77 2.76
C LEU A 162 -48.42 25.85 3.56
N ASP A 163 -47.80 26.78 2.85
CA ASP A 163 -47.08 27.91 3.42
C ASP A 163 -46.02 27.49 4.46
N GLY A 164 -45.23 26.48 4.12
CA GLY A 164 -44.08 26.06 4.91
C GLY A 164 -42.95 27.11 4.87
N LYS A 165 -42.14 27.14 5.93
CA LYS A 165 -40.98 28.01 6.07
C LYS A 165 -39.79 27.22 6.60
N ILE A 166 -38.62 27.40 6.00
CA ILE A 166 -37.34 27.00 6.59
C ILE A 166 -36.57 28.28 6.87
N ALA A 167 -36.40 28.64 8.13
CA ALA A 167 -35.63 29.82 8.53
C ALA A 167 -34.19 29.41 8.85
N PHE A 168 -33.23 30.15 8.31
CA PHE A 168 -31.81 29.99 8.59
C PHE A 168 -31.34 31.18 9.41
N ILE A 169 -30.83 30.90 10.60
CA ILE A 169 -30.45 31.91 11.60
C ILE A 169 -28.98 31.70 11.95
N ASP A 170 -28.14 32.69 11.65
CA ASP A 170 -26.71 32.63 11.99
C ASP A 170 -26.44 33.42 13.28
N LYS A 171 -26.18 32.70 14.39
CA LYS A 171 -25.74 33.31 15.65
C LYS A 171 -24.24 33.52 15.74
N ALA A 172 -23.46 32.84 14.91
CA ALA A 172 -22.01 32.98 14.92
C ALA A 172 -21.61 34.37 14.39
N THR A 173 -22.43 34.96 13.52
CA THR A 173 -22.18 36.26 12.89
C THR A 173 -23.04 37.37 13.51
N ARG A 174 -22.41 38.39 14.12
CA ARG A 174 -23.12 39.51 14.74
C ARG A 174 -23.85 40.36 13.68
N GLY A 175 -25.17 40.48 13.80
CA GLY A 175 -26.00 41.26 12.88
C GLY A 175 -26.45 40.52 11.62
N ALA A 176 -26.29 39.19 11.55
CA ALA A 176 -26.83 38.39 10.46
C ALA A 176 -28.35 38.54 10.34
N LYS A 177 -28.83 38.69 9.10
CA LYS A 177 -30.27 38.70 8.80
C LYS A 177 -30.79 37.26 8.80
N GLU A 178 -32.03 37.08 9.23
CA GLU A 178 -32.75 35.83 9.02
C GLU A 178 -32.92 35.60 7.52
N LEU A 179 -32.55 34.41 7.06
CA LEU A 179 -32.76 33.97 5.69
C LEU A 179 -33.87 32.92 5.69
N ALA A 180 -34.64 32.82 4.62
CA ALA A 180 -35.73 31.86 4.59
C ALA A 180 -35.95 31.24 3.22
N VAL A 181 -36.35 29.97 3.23
CA VAL A 181 -37.19 29.39 2.19
C VAL A 181 -38.62 29.52 2.70
N GLN A 182 -39.47 30.28 2.01
CA GLN A 182 -40.84 30.57 2.42
C GLN A 182 -41.85 30.21 1.34
N HIS A 183 -43.14 30.23 1.67
CA HIS A 183 -44.22 29.79 0.78
C HIS A 183 -43.93 28.39 0.19
N LEU A 184 -43.38 27.51 1.05
CA LEU A 184 -43.04 26.15 0.69
C LEU A 184 -44.33 25.33 0.66
N ASP A 185 -44.77 25.02 -0.55
CA ASP A 185 -45.95 24.22 -0.81
C ASP A 185 -45.51 22.87 -1.35
N LEU A 186 -45.89 21.79 -0.67
CA LEU A 186 -45.72 20.43 -1.16
C LEU A 186 -47.10 19.82 -1.33
N THR A 187 -47.45 19.43 -2.54
CA THR A 187 -48.71 18.73 -2.81
C THR A 187 -48.43 17.29 -3.21
N VAL A 188 -49.20 16.38 -2.60
CA VAL A 188 -49.16 14.94 -2.82
C VAL A 188 -50.60 14.48 -3.04
N ASN A 189 -50.90 13.91 -4.20
CA ASN A 189 -52.24 13.45 -4.54
C ASN A 189 -52.27 11.93 -4.70
N ASP A 190 -53.34 11.29 -4.20
CA ASP A 190 -53.65 9.87 -4.35
C ASP A 190 -52.49 8.92 -3.93
N LEU A 191 -51.93 9.12 -2.74
CA LEU A 191 -50.92 8.24 -2.16
C LEU A 191 -51.57 6.93 -1.70
N ARG A 192 -51.33 5.86 -2.46
CA ARG A 192 -51.75 4.49 -2.14
C ARG A 192 -50.91 3.47 -2.90
N ALA A 193 -50.83 2.26 -2.36
CA ALA A 193 -50.17 1.15 -3.05
C ALA A 193 -50.83 0.89 -4.43
N GLY A 194 -50.00 0.57 -5.43
CA GLY A 194 -50.43 0.25 -6.79
C GLY A 194 -50.76 1.44 -7.69
N ARG A 195 -50.62 2.69 -7.23
CA ARG A 195 -50.73 3.89 -8.09
C ARG A 195 -49.44 4.71 -8.11
N PRO A 196 -49.14 5.38 -9.23
CA PRO A 196 -48.03 6.33 -9.28
C PRO A 196 -48.35 7.55 -8.42
N LEU A 197 -47.32 8.13 -7.82
CA LEU A 197 -47.40 9.34 -7.03
C LEU A 197 -46.89 10.52 -7.85
N GLU A 198 -47.60 11.64 -7.79
CA GLU A 198 -47.12 12.93 -8.29
C GLU A 198 -46.91 13.89 -7.11
N LEU A 199 -45.69 14.40 -7.01
CA LEU A 199 -45.24 15.34 -6.01
C LEU A 199 -44.91 16.65 -6.70
N LEU A 200 -45.49 17.73 -6.20
CA LEU A 200 -45.18 19.09 -6.65
C LEU A 200 -44.71 19.89 -5.45
N LEU A 201 -43.43 20.27 -5.46
CA LEU A 201 -42.83 21.17 -4.50
C LEU A 201 -42.64 22.54 -5.15
N LYS A 202 -43.18 23.57 -4.52
CA LYS A 202 -42.94 24.97 -4.88
C LYS A 202 -42.41 25.71 -3.67
N GLY A 203 -41.49 26.64 -3.88
CA GLY A 203 -40.94 27.43 -2.78
C GLY A 203 -40.34 28.74 -3.26
N ALA A 204 -40.38 29.74 -2.39
CA ALA A 204 -39.66 30.98 -2.53
C ALA A 204 -38.35 30.85 -1.74
N VAL A 205 -37.27 30.48 -2.43
CA VAL A 205 -35.94 30.34 -1.85
C VAL A 205 -35.27 31.71 -1.85
N LEU A 206 -35.07 32.28 -0.66
CA LEU A 206 -34.45 33.59 -0.46
C LEU A 206 -35.16 34.73 -1.23
N ALA A 207 -36.46 34.58 -1.45
CA ALA A 207 -37.29 35.51 -2.21
C ALA A 207 -38.69 35.63 -1.60
N GLU A 208 -39.42 36.69 -1.98
CA GLU A 208 -40.81 36.88 -1.57
C GLU A 208 -41.80 36.05 -2.40
N LYS A 209 -41.44 35.69 -3.64
CA LYS A 209 -42.27 34.92 -4.57
C LYS A 209 -41.61 33.59 -4.91
N GLN A 210 -42.43 32.57 -5.20
CA GLN A 210 -41.95 31.24 -5.57
C GLN A 210 -41.04 31.32 -6.80
N ASN A 211 -39.82 30.80 -6.65
CA ASN A 211 -38.77 30.79 -7.67
C ASN A 211 -38.13 29.41 -7.85
N LEU A 212 -38.59 28.40 -7.12
CA LEU A 212 -38.21 27.00 -7.24
C LEU A 212 -39.46 26.15 -7.45
N GLU A 213 -39.45 25.33 -8.51
CA GLU A 213 -40.41 24.26 -8.74
C GLU A 213 -39.68 22.94 -8.94
N VAL A 214 -40.04 21.93 -8.14
CA VAL A 214 -39.56 20.56 -8.30
C VAL A 214 -40.78 19.66 -8.47
N ARG A 215 -40.83 18.95 -9.59
CA ARG A 215 -41.88 17.97 -9.86
C ARG A 215 -41.28 16.58 -9.89
N VAL A 216 -41.85 15.67 -9.12
CA VAL A 216 -41.42 14.27 -9.08
C VAL A 216 -42.61 13.40 -9.38
N LYS A 217 -42.47 12.51 -10.36
CA LYS A 217 -43.42 11.42 -10.60
C LYS A 217 -42.76 10.12 -10.21
N THR A 218 -43.52 9.17 -9.70
CA THR A 218 -43.01 7.87 -9.26
C THR A 218 -43.61 6.73 -10.08
N ALA A 219 -42.95 5.58 -10.01
CA ALA A 219 -43.56 4.30 -10.34
C ALA A 219 -44.77 4.02 -9.42
N PRO A 220 -45.67 3.08 -9.78
CA PRO A 220 -46.70 2.60 -8.87
C PRO A 220 -46.11 2.22 -7.51
N LEU A 221 -46.64 2.80 -6.44
CA LEU A 221 -46.09 2.63 -5.10
C LEU A 221 -46.18 1.15 -4.65
N PRO A 222 -45.12 0.58 -4.08
CA PRO A 222 -45.17 -0.75 -3.46
C PRO A 222 -46.03 -0.73 -2.19
N ALA A 223 -46.31 -1.93 -1.64
CA ALA A 223 -47.00 -2.11 -0.37
C ALA A 223 -46.36 -1.32 0.80
N THR A 224 -45.05 -1.06 0.73
CA THR A 224 -44.29 -0.27 1.71
C THR A 224 -44.46 1.24 1.55
N LEU A 225 -45.14 1.70 0.49
CA LEU A 225 -45.31 3.11 0.11
C LEU A 225 -44.00 3.88 -0.09
N THR A 226 -42.90 3.18 -0.37
CA THR A 226 -41.61 3.80 -0.67
C THR A 226 -41.55 4.25 -2.14
N PRO A 227 -41.44 5.56 -2.42
CA PRO A 227 -41.50 6.05 -3.79
C PRO A 227 -40.22 5.73 -4.57
N THR A 228 -40.37 5.32 -5.84
CA THR A 228 -39.26 5.23 -6.81
C THR A 228 -39.50 6.25 -7.91
N PRO A 229 -38.72 7.34 -7.99
CA PRO A 229 -38.90 8.39 -8.99
C PRO A 229 -38.76 7.86 -10.43
N THR A 230 -39.76 8.12 -11.27
CA THR A 230 -39.76 7.85 -12.73
C THR A 230 -39.60 9.13 -13.55
N SER A 231 -39.82 10.30 -12.96
CA SER A 231 -39.48 11.58 -13.56
C SER A 231 -39.16 12.61 -12.49
N VAL A 232 -38.19 13.47 -12.78
CA VAL A 232 -37.77 14.61 -11.95
C VAL A 232 -37.62 15.81 -12.89
N ALA A 233 -38.39 16.86 -12.65
CA ALA A 233 -38.21 18.16 -13.29
C ALA A 233 -37.83 19.19 -12.23
N LEU A 234 -36.79 19.98 -12.53
CA LEU A 234 -36.30 21.07 -11.71
C LEU A 234 -36.34 22.34 -12.55
N HIS A 235 -37.12 23.32 -12.09
CA HIS A 235 -37.21 24.63 -12.72
C HIS A 235 -36.93 25.71 -11.68
N VAL A 236 -36.00 26.60 -12.00
CA VAL A 236 -35.62 27.75 -11.17
C VAL A 236 -35.82 29.03 -11.99
N ASN A 237 -36.72 29.89 -11.55
CA ASN A 237 -37.00 31.16 -12.23
C ASN A 237 -37.65 32.17 -11.28
N PRO A 238 -37.04 33.34 -11.01
CA PRO A 238 -35.70 33.76 -11.45
C PRO A 238 -34.57 32.98 -10.77
N PRO A 239 -33.30 33.10 -11.24
CA PRO A 239 -32.14 32.49 -10.60
C PRO A 239 -32.02 32.83 -9.09
N ILE A 240 -31.58 31.86 -8.29
CA ILE A 240 -31.51 31.94 -6.83
C ILE A 240 -30.09 32.32 -6.39
N ASP A 241 -29.91 33.42 -5.66
CA ASP A 241 -28.65 33.73 -4.99
C ASP A 241 -28.47 32.79 -3.78
N ILE A 242 -27.55 31.83 -3.88
CA ILE A 242 -27.25 30.85 -2.84
C ILE A 242 -26.14 31.30 -1.88
N GLY A 243 -25.50 32.45 -2.14
CA GLY A 243 -24.45 33.03 -1.29
C GLY A 243 -24.84 33.11 0.18
N PRO A 244 -26.03 33.63 0.52
CA PRO A 244 -26.50 33.71 1.89
C PRO A 244 -26.59 32.35 2.62
N LEU A 245 -26.75 31.23 1.90
CA LEU A 245 -26.80 29.89 2.50
C LEU A 245 -25.41 29.33 2.83
N GLY A 246 -24.34 29.99 2.40
CA GLY A 246 -22.96 29.53 2.57
C GLY A 246 -22.58 29.13 4.00
N PRO A 247 -22.90 29.91 5.05
CA PRO A 247 -22.67 29.53 6.45
C PRO A 247 -23.31 28.20 6.89
N PHE A 248 -24.32 27.72 6.15
CA PHE A 248 -25.09 26.50 6.45
C PHE A 248 -24.67 25.31 5.56
N ALA A 249 -23.80 25.51 4.56
CA ALA A 249 -23.34 24.49 3.62
C ALA A 249 -22.26 23.53 4.19
N GLY A 250 -21.91 23.68 5.47
CA GLY A 250 -20.87 22.91 6.16
C GLY A 250 -19.54 23.67 6.28
N LYS A 251 -18.79 23.38 7.35
CA LYS A 251 -17.56 24.12 7.75
C LYS A 251 -16.44 24.08 6.70
N ASP A 252 -16.38 23.03 5.89
CA ASP A 252 -15.26 22.78 4.94
C ASP A 252 -15.56 23.29 3.52
N VAL A 253 -16.80 23.69 3.22
CA VAL A 253 -17.20 24.16 1.89
C VAL A 253 -16.83 25.63 1.68
N GLY A 254 -17.08 26.47 2.68
CA GLY A 254 -16.71 27.89 2.67
C GLY A 254 -17.42 28.75 1.62
N LEU A 255 -18.60 28.38 1.11
CA LEU A 255 -19.31 29.19 0.10
C LEU A 255 -19.61 30.61 0.62
N GLN A 256 -19.37 31.63 -0.21
CA GLN A 256 -19.59 33.05 0.11
C GLN A 256 -20.60 33.73 -0.82
N ALA A 257 -20.58 33.38 -2.11
CA ALA A 257 -21.51 33.90 -3.12
C ALA A 257 -21.78 32.82 -4.18
N GLY A 258 -22.88 32.95 -4.91
CA GLY A 258 -23.20 32.08 -6.03
C GLY A 258 -24.65 32.19 -6.45
N THR A 259 -24.97 31.85 -7.69
CA THR A 259 -26.33 31.87 -8.21
C THR A 259 -26.67 30.53 -8.86
N LEU A 260 -27.78 29.93 -8.45
CA LEU A 260 -28.34 28.73 -9.04
C LEU A 260 -29.38 29.10 -10.11
N ASP A 261 -29.22 28.57 -11.30
CA ASP A 261 -30.18 28.59 -12.40
C ASP A 261 -30.33 27.16 -12.95
N ALA A 262 -31.56 26.71 -13.17
CA ALA A 262 -31.81 25.34 -13.59
C ALA A 262 -33.10 25.21 -14.38
N ASP A 263 -33.00 24.56 -15.53
CA ASP A 263 -34.13 24.04 -16.30
C ASP A 263 -33.76 22.63 -16.76
N PHE A 264 -34.17 21.65 -15.96
CA PHE A 264 -33.72 20.27 -16.08
C PHE A 264 -34.89 19.32 -15.96
N ASP A 265 -35.06 18.45 -16.97
CA ASP A 265 -36.10 17.43 -17.04
C ASP A 265 -35.46 16.05 -17.24
N ALA A 266 -35.65 15.17 -16.27
CA ALA A 266 -35.27 13.77 -16.35
C ALA A 266 -36.52 12.90 -16.32
N GLN A 267 -36.82 12.23 -17.42
CA GLN A 267 -37.77 11.14 -17.52
C GLN A 267 -36.97 9.85 -17.44
N LEU A 268 -36.99 9.20 -16.29
CA LEU A 268 -36.24 7.97 -16.06
C LEU A 268 -36.99 6.76 -16.64
N GLY A 269 -38.32 6.83 -16.72
CA GLY A 269 -39.16 5.85 -17.43
C GLY A 269 -38.89 4.42 -16.98
N ALA A 270 -38.66 3.51 -17.93
CA ALA A 270 -38.37 2.10 -17.67
C ALA A 270 -36.96 1.82 -17.10
N ALA A 271 -36.08 2.82 -16.95
CA ALA A 271 -34.74 2.63 -16.38
C ALA A 271 -34.74 2.43 -14.84
N VAL A 272 -35.88 2.64 -14.19
CA VAL A 272 -36.07 2.45 -12.74
C VAL A 272 -37.08 1.35 -12.45
N ALA A 273 -36.95 0.68 -11.31
CA ALA A 273 -37.85 -0.40 -10.91
C ALA A 273 -39.32 0.07 -10.84
N GLY A 274 -40.22 -0.64 -11.53
CA GLY A 274 -41.65 -0.31 -11.60
C GLY A 274 -41.99 0.85 -12.54
N GLY A 275 -41.01 1.48 -13.19
CA GLY A 275 -41.23 2.53 -14.17
C GLY A 275 -41.63 2.01 -15.56
N SER A 276 -42.18 2.89 -16.40
CA SER A 276 -42.55 2.58 -17.80
C SER A 276 -42.31 3.80 -18.70
N GLY A 277 -42.14 3.57 -20.00
CA GLY A 277 -41.89 4.64 -20.98
C GLY A 277 -40.41 4.92 -21.25
N PRO A 278 -40.11 5.87 -22.16
CA PRO A 278 -38.75 6.18 -22.58
C PRO A 278 -37.94 6.83 -21.46
N THR A 279 -36.62 6.70 -21.55
CA THR A 279 -35.68 7.37 -20.66
C THR A 279 -35.10 8.59 -21.40
N THR A 280 -35.36 9.81 -20.93
CA THR A 280 -34.76 11.02 -21.49
C THR A 280 -34.25 11.91 -20.37
N VAL A 281 -33.03 12.44 -20.50
CA VAL A 281 -32.50 13.43 -19.58
C VAL A 281 -32.08 14.63 -20.42
N LYS A 282 -32.75 15.75 -20.22
CA LYS A 282 -32.51 16.97 -20.97
C LYS A 282 -32.52 18.18 -20.08
N GLY A 283 -31.57 19.06 -20.29
CA GLY A 283 -31.60 20.39 -19.70
C GLY A 283 -30.27 20.79 -19.10
N VAL A 284 -30.32 21.91 -18.39
CA VAL A 284 -29.13 22.64 -17.97
C VAL A 284 -29.27 23.02 -16.50
N ILE A 285 -28.21 22.77 -15.74
CA ILE A 285 -28.03 23.23 -14.38
C ILE A 285 -26.79 24.12 -14.36
N LYS A 286 -26.92 25.36 -13.89
CA LYS A 286 -25.85 26.36 -13.81
C LYS A 286 -25.72 26.85 -12.38
N LEU A 287 -24.50 26.80 -11.87
CA LEU A 287 -24.08 27.49 -10.67
C LEU A 287 -23.09 28.57 -11.09
N ALA A 288 -23.55 29.81 -11.18
CA ALA A 288 -22.74 30.94 -11.63
C ALA A 288 -22.16 31.71 -10.45
N GLY A 289 -21.00 32.31 -10.64
CA GLY A 289 -20.45 33.28 -9.72
C GLY A 289 -20.04 32.72 -8.35
N LEU A 290 -19.77 31.41 -8.24
CA LEU A 290 -19.42 30.78 -6.97
C LEU A 290 -18.11 31.38 -6.42
N SER A 291 -18.13 31.82 -5.17
CA SER A 291 -16.94 32.27 -4.46
C SER A 291 -16.83 31.56 -3.12
N PHE A 292 -15.60 31.31 -2.68
CA PHE A 292 -15.32 30.50 -1.49
C PHE A 292 -14.38 31.24 -0.54
N ALA A 293 -14.51 30.97 0.76
CA ALA A 293 -13.66 31.48 1.82
C ALA A 293 -12.20 31.09 1.55
N GLY A 294 -11.28 32.03 1.76
CA GLY A 294 -9.88 31.88 1.36
C GLY A 294 -9.59 32.18 -0.11
N ALA A 295 -10.61 32.48 -0.93
CA ALA A 295 -10.46 32.99 -2.30
C ALA A 295 -10.54 34.53 -2.36
N GLU A 296 -10.13 35.24 -1.30
CA GLU A 296 -10.17 36.71 -1.27
C GLU A 296 -9.27 37.29 -2.39
N GLY A 297 -9.87 37.91 -3.40
CA GLY A 297 -9.20 38.36 -4.64
C GLY A 297 -9.10 37.31 -5.77
N GLY A 298 -9.65 36.11 -5.58
CA GLY A 298 -9.74 35.03 -6.56
C GLY A 298 -10.89 35.20 -7.56
N LYS A 299 -10.85 34.44 -8.66
CA LYS A 299 -11.90 34.46 -9.70
C LYS A 299 -13.11 33.66 -9.23
N LYS A 300 -14.31 34.10 -9.64
CA LYS A 300 -15.55 33.35 -9.40
C LYS A 300 -15.60 32.09 -10.27
N LEU A 301 -16.07 30.98 -9.71
CA LEU A 301 -16.24 29.71 -10.41
C LEU A 301 -17.65 29.61 -10.99
N ASP A 302 -17.74 29.32 -12.28
CA ASP A 302 -18.99 28.92 -12.91
C ASP A 302 -18.96 27.40 -13.12
N VAL A 303 -19.99 26.70 -12.66
CA VAL A 303 -20.18 25.27 -12.92
C VAL A 303 -21.44 25.10 -13.75
N SER A 304 -21.36 24.33 -14.84
CA SER A 304 -22.55 24.01 -15.62
C SER A 304 -22.58 22.56 -16.06
N LEU A 305 -23.76 21.96 -15.99
CA LEU A 305 -24.08 20.65 -16.51
C LEU A 305 -25.13 20.81 -17.59
N ASP A 306 -24.82 20.42 -18.82
CA ASP A 306 -25.70 20.50 -19.98
C ASP A 306 -25.80 19.11 -20.61
N THR A 307 -27.02 18.56 -20.61
CA THR A 307 -27.28 17.16 -20.92
C THR A 307 -28.40 17.02 -21.95
N ASP A 308 -28.22 16.10 -22.90
CA ASP A 308 -29.24 15.56 -23.80
C ASP A 308 -28.94 14.07 -24.02
N LEU A 309 -29.69 13.24 -23.29
CA LEU A 309 -29.57 11.79 -23.28
C LEU A 309 -30.94 11.17 -23.55
N LYS A 310 -30.94 10.12 -24.37
CA LYS A 310 -32.12 9.33 -24.71
C LYS A 310 -31.82 7.86 -24.48
N GLY A 311 -32.82 7.10 -24.09
CA GLY A 311 -32.67 5.67 -23.84
C GLY A 311 -33.99 4.94 -23.90
N ASP A 312 -33.89 3.68 -24.27
CA ASP A 312 -34.94 2.68 -24.18
C ASP A 312 -34.41 1.56 -23.30
N ALA A 313 -34.83 1.55 -22.03
CA ALA A 313 -34.36 0.56 -21.07
C ALA A 313 -34.82 -0.87 -21.40
N VAL A 314 -35.90 -1.04 -22.15
CA VAL A 314 -36.40 -2.37 -22.56
C VAL A 314 -35.50 -2.93 -23.66
N ALA A 315 -35.26 -2.12 -24.69
CA ALA A 315 -34.32 -2.48 -25.76
C ALA A 315 -32.85 -2.52 -25.27
N GLY A 316 -32.55 -1.81 -24.18
CA GLY A 316 -31.19 -1.59 -23.71
C GLY A 316 -30.44 -0.58 -24.59
N ASP A 317 -31.15 0.35 -25.21
CA ASP A 317 -30.56 1.39 -26.05
C ASP A 317 -30.32 2.65 -25.23
N VAL A 318 -29.17 3.29 -25.43
CA VAL A 318 -28.79 4.56 -24.81
C VAL A 318 -28.08 5.40 -25.85
N ARG A 319 -28.42 6.67 -25.95
CA ARG A 319 -27.81 7.64 -26.85
C ARG A 319 -27.51 8.91 -26.08
N ILE A 320 -26.24 9.26 -26.06
CA ILE A 320 -25.70 10.49 -25.48
C ILE A 320 -25.48 11.45 -26.65
N ASP A 321 -26.47 12.33 -26.89
CA ASP A 321 -26.34 13.38 -27.90
C ASP A 321 -25.43 14.50 -27.38
N LYS A 322 -25.55 14.81 -26.09
CA LYS A 322 -24.71 15.82 -25.42
C LYS A 322 -24.55 15.50 -23.94
N LEU A 323 -23.30 15.45 -23.48
CA LEU A 323 -22.96 15.50 -22.07
C LEU A 323 -21.81 16.48 -21.92
N LYS A 324 -22.08 17.67 -21.36
CA LYS A 324 -21.06 18.69 -21.12
C LYS A 324 -21.09 19.10 -19.66
N LEU A 325 -19.95 18.94 -18.99
CA LEU A 325 -19.71 19.41 -17.64
C LEU A 325 -18.57 20.43 -17.68
N ASP A 326 -18.89 21.70 -17.44
CA ASP A 326 -17.91 22.78 -17.32
C ASP A 326 -17.67 23.13 -15.85
N LEU A 327 -16.40 23.28 -15.49
CA LEU A 327 -15.86 23.70 -14.21
C LEU A 327 -14.95 24.92 -14.48
N GLY A 328 -15.55 26.10 -14.57
CA GLY A 328 -14.89 27.33 -14.98
C GLY A 328 -14.32 27.19 -16.40
N PRO A 329 -13.00 27.33 -16.61
CA PRO A 329 -12.39 27.16 -17.93
C PRO A 329 -12.22 25.70 -18.34
N ALA A 330 -12.27 24.74 -17.41
CA ALA A 330 -12.06 23.32 -17.67
C ALA A 330 -13.38 22.59 -17.89
N GLY A 331 -13.37 21.48 -18.61
CA GLY A 331 -14.58 20.68 -18.75
C GLY A 331 -14.35 19.29 -19.32
N ILE A 332 -15.43 18.51 -19.30
CA ILE A 332 -15.51 17.18 -19.92
C ILE A 332 -16.71 17.18 -20.86
N THR A 333 -16.47 16.71 -22.07
CA THR A 333 -17.51 16.50 -23.07
C THR A 333 -17.62 15.01 -23.38
N GLY A 334 -18.83 14.54 -23.63
CA GLY A 334 -19.10 13.16 -23.98
C GLY A 334 -20.25 13.03 -24.98
N HIS A 335 -20.10 12.09 -25.90
CA HIS A 335 -21.17 11.68 -26.81
C HIS A 335 -21.00 10.20 -27.18
N GLY A 336 -22.04 9.62 -27.77
CA GLY A 336 -22.00 8.26 -28.30
C GLY A 336 -23.33 7.53 -28.15
N SER A 337 -23.36 6.27 -28.59
CA SER A 337 -24.56 5.45 -28.43
C SER A 337 -24.22 4.00 -28.09
N ALA A 338 -25.11 3.37 -27.36
CA ALA A 338 -25.15 1.95 -27.09
C ALA A 338 -26.53 1.42 -27.50
N LYS A 339 -26.57 0.21 -28.06
CA LYS A 339 -27.80 -0.47 -28.46
C LYS A 339 -27.79 -1.88 -27.89
N GLY A 340 -28.94 -2.40 -27.49
CA GLY A 340 -29.08 -3.79 -27.09
C GLY A 340 -28.31 -4.16 -25.82
N LEU A 341 -28.07 -3.25 -24.86
CA LEU A 341 -27.33 -3.52 -23.62
C LEU A 341 -27.96 -4.62 -22.76
N THR A 342 -29.28 -4.79 -22.85
CA THR A 342 -30.06 -5.86 -22.21
C THR A 342 -30.20 -7.10 -23.10
N SER A 343 -29.84 -6.98 -24.38
CA SER A 343 -29.91 -8.07 -25.34
C SER A 343 -28.64 -8.94 -25.27
N PRO A 344 -28.68 -10.16 -25.83
CA PRO A 344 -27.47 -10.95 -26.01
C PRO A 344 -26.43 -10.24 -26.87
N SER A 345 -26.80 -9.33 -27.76
CA SER A 345 -25.90 -8.72 -28.75
C SER A 345 -25.74 -7.19 -28.58
N PRO A 346 -25.18 -6.69 -27.47
CA PRO A 346 -24.92 -5.26 -27.30
C PRO A 346 -24.00 -4.70 -28.37
N ARG A 347 -24.21 -3.43 -28.72
CA ARG A 347 -23.37 -2.66 -29.63
C ARG A 347 -23.10 -1.27 -29.06
N ILE A 348 -21.87 -0.80 -29.16
CA ILE A 348 -21.45 0.55 -28.78
C ILE A 348 -20.90 1.23 -30.05
N GLU A 349 -21.40 2.42 -30.36
CA GLU A 349 -21.05 3.20 -31.55
C GLU A 349 -20.60 4.60 -31.11
N GLY A 350 -19.35 4.94 -31.40
CA GLY A 350 -18.83 6.30 -31.27
C GLY A 350 -18.89 6.86 -29.85
N LEU A 351 -18.65 6.05 -28.82
CA LEU A 351 -18.47 6.58 -27.47
C LEU A 351 -17.16 7.34 -27.43
N GLU A 352 -17.24 8.64 -27.17
CA GLU A 352 -16.10 9.52 -27.01
C GLU A 352 -16.28 10.38 -25.76
N ILE A 353 -15.27 10.42 -24.91
CA ILE A 353 -15.18 11.31 -23.75
C ILE A 353 -13.85 12.04 -23.82
N VAL A 354 -13.90 13.37 -23.82
CA VAL A 354 -12.73 14.24 -23.99
C VAL A 354 -12.74 15.32 -22.91
N SER A 355 -11.61 15.47 -22.21
CA SER A 355 -11.36 16.65 -21.37
C SER A 355 -10.83 17.82 -22.20
N HIS A 356 -11.17 19.04 -21.79
CA HIS A 356 -10.52 20.25 -22.29
C HIS A 356 -10.12 21.14 -21.12
N ASP A 357 -8.97 21.80 -21.24
CA ASP A 357 -8.46 22.81 -20.30
C ASP A 357 -8.41 22.37 -18.81
N LEU A 358 -8.36 21.06 -18.55
CA LEU A 358 -8.37 20.47 -17.21
C LEU A 358 -7.05 20.72 -16.49
N ASP A 359 -6.86 21.93 -15.96
CA ASP A 359 -5.66 22.34 -15.23
C ASP A 359 -5.97 22.49 -13.74
N PRO A 360 -5.52 21.55 -12.88
CA PRO A 360 -5.81 21.58 -11.46
C PRO A 360 -5.28 22.84 -10.75
N ALA A 361 -4.17 23.44 -11.22
CA ALA A 361 -3.64 24.67 -10.65
C ALA A 361 -4.49 25.89 -11.02
N ARG A 362 -5.05 25.92 -12.24
CA ARG A 362 -6.03 26.96 -12.62
C ARG A 362 -7.31 26.78 -11.82
N LEU A 363 -7.80 25.56 -11.65
CA LEU A 363 -9.00 25.25 -10.84
C LEU A 363 -8.81 25.61 -9.36
N ALA A 364 -7.62 25.40 -8.81
CA ALA A 364 -7.30 25.77 -7.42
C ALA A 364 -7.37 27.29 -7.15
N ALA A 365 -7.27 28.13 -8.19
CA ALA A 365 -7.50 29.58 -8.05
C ALA A 365 -8.98 29.94 -7.84
N TYR A 366 -9.89 29.04 -8.21
CA TYR A 366 -11.33 29.19 -8.05
C TYR A 366 -11.85 28.48 -6.80
N TYR A 367 -11.20 27.40 -6.37
CA TYR A 367 -11.60 26.58 -5.22
C TYR A 367 -10.44 26.35 -4.25
N PRO A 368 -10.26 27.20 -3.22
CA PRO A 368 -9.14 27.15 -2.27
C PRO A 368 -8.94 25.80 -1.55
N PRO A 369 -9.98 25.02 -1.18
CA PRO A 369 -9.78 23.68 -0.60
C PRO A 369 -9.00 22.74 -1.55
N LEU A 370 -9.10 22.94 -2.86
CA LEU A 370 -8.30 22.20 -3.84
C LEU A 370 -6.81 22.58 -3.77
N ARG A 371 -6.50 23.82 -3.41
CA ARG A 371 -5.12 24.30 -3.23
C ARG A 371 -4.43 23.62 -2.06
N GLU A 372 -5.14 23.36 -0.97
CA GLU A 372 -4.60 22.66 0.19
C GLU A 372 -4.34 21.18 -0.11
N SER A 373 -5.28 20.52 -0.82
CA SER A 373 -5.18 19.09 -1.16
C SER A 373 -4.22 18.77 -2.31
N LEU A 374 -4.15 19.61 -3.34
CA LEU A 374 -3.23 19.42 -4.48
C LEU A 374 -1.86 20.08 -4.28
N GLY A 375 -1.72 21.03 -3.36
CA GLY A 375 -0.49 21.78 -3.18
C GLY A 375 0.08 22.36 -4.50
N LYS A 376 1.40 22.52 -4.58
CA LYS A 376 2.10 22.82 -5.85
C LYS A 376 2.39 21.53 -6.65
N MET A 377 1.68 20.43 -6.39
CA MET A 377 2.04 19.10 -6.88
C MET A 377 1.68 18.88 -8.36
N LEU A 378 0.59 19.47 -8.84
CA LEU A 378 0.15 19.34 -10.23
C LEU A 378 -0.21 20.71 -10.79
N ALA A 379 0.32 21.07 -11.95
CA ALA A 379 -0.02 22.31 -12.65
C ALA A 379 0.07 22.15 -14.17
N GLY A 380 -0.92 22.62 -14.92
CA GLY A 380 -0.99 22.47 -16.37
C GLY A 380 -2.15 21.56 -16.83
N PRO A 381 -2.57 21.64 -18.10
CA PRO A 381 -3.76 20.96 -18.60
C PRO A 381 -3.54 19.44 -18.73
N ILE A 382 -4.46 18.65 -18.21
CA ILE A 382 -4.48 17.19 -18.34
C ILE A 382 -5.30 16.81 -19.58
N GLY A 383 -4.66 16.10 -20.52
CA GLY A 383 -5.35 15.49 -21.65
C GLY A 383 -5.92 14.13 -21.26
N LEU A 384 -7.24 13.97 -21.36
CA LEU A 384 -7.93 12.70 -21.21
C LEU A 384 -8.80 12.46 -22.44
N THR A 385 -8.62 11.30 -23.05
CA THR A 385 -9.43 10.86 -24.17
C THR A 385 -9.78 9.39 -23.99
N VAL A 386 -11.08 9.09 -24.10
CA VAL A 386 -11.60 7.73 -24.04
C VAL A 386 -12.45 7.48 -25.27
N HIS A 387 -12.12 6.44 -26.04
CA HIS A 387 -12.90 5.98 -27.17
C HIS A 387 -13.39 4.56 -26.95
N GLY A 388 -14.69 4.34 -27.09
CA GLY A 388 -15.33 3.04 -26.96
C GLY A 388 -16.16 2.69 -28.19
N SER A 389 -16.02 1.46 -28.67
CA SER A 389 -16.84 0.95 -29.77
C SER A 389 -16.92 -0.58 -29.75
N GLY A 390 -17.81 -1.13 -30.56
CA GLY A 390 -17.82 -2.56 -30.87
C GLY A 390 -19.12 -3.27 -30.54
N THR A 391 -19.08 -4.60 -30.55
CA THR A 391 -20.23 -5.48 -30.29
C THR A 391 -19.96 -6.42 -29.12
N GLN A 392 -20.93 -7.26 -28.75
CA GLN A 392 -20.75 -8.34 -27.77
C GLN A 392 -19.52 -9.21 -28.04
N SER A 393 -19.26 -9.52 -29.32
CA SER A 393 -18.18 -10.41 -29.76
C SER A 393 -16.85 -9.69 -30.00
N ALA A 394 -16.89 -8.36 -30.16
CA ALA A 394 -15.73 -7.55 -30.46
C ALA A 394 -15.91 -6.13 -29.92
N GLN A 395 -15.66 -5.93 -28.63
CA GLN A 395 -15.48 -4.63 -28.01
C GLN A 395 -14.07 -4.09 -28.31
N ALA A 396 -13.96 -2.77 -28.40
CA ALA A 396 -12.72 -2.02 -28.45
C ALA A 396 -12.83 -0.82 -27.51
N LEU A 397 -11.81 -0.62 -26.68
CA LEU A 397 -11.63 0.52 -25.80
C LEU A 397 -10.23 1.08 -26.02
N GLU A 398 -10.12 2.39 -26.19
CA GLU A 398 -8.88 3.15 -26.16
C GLU A 398 -8.94 4.16 -25.01
N LEU A 399 -7.88 4.20 -24.22
CA LEU A 399 -7.65 5.19 -23.17
C LEU A 399 -6.34 5.90 -23.47
N ARG A 400 -6.39 7.23 -23.55
CA ARG A 400 -5.21 8.08 -23.66
C ARG A 400 -5.21 9.07 -22.50
N ILE A 401 -4.09 9.12 -21.78
CA ILE A 401 -3.81 10.14 -20.78
C ILE A 401 -2.51 10.83 -21.20
N ASP A 402 -2.59 12.13 -21.45
CA ASP A 402 -1.43 12.97 -21.76
C ASP A 402 -1.17 13.95 -20.62
N LEU A 403 -0.06 13.71 -19.91
CA LEU A 403 0.45 14.56 -18.85
C LEU A 403 1.67 15.36 -19.29
N THR A 404 2.07 15.31 -20.56
CA THR A 404 3.20 16.05 -21.12
C THR A 404 3.18 17.54 -20.76
N PRO A 405 2.07 18.30 -20.99
CA PRO A 405 2.02 19.72 -20.61
C PRO A 405 1.97 19.96 -19.08
N VAL A 406 1.78 18.93 -18.26
CA VAL A 406 1.61 19.04 -16.80
C VAL A 406 2.96 19.07 -16.08
N LYS A 407 3.17 20.03 -15.20
CA LYS A 407 4.23 19.99 -14.17
C LYS A 407 3.78 19.10 -13.02
N VAL A 408 4.61 18.15 -12.63
CA VAL A 408 4.39 17.26 -11.48
C VAL A 408 5.49 17.51 -10.44
N ALA A 409 5.11 17.62 -9.17
CA ALA A 409 6.04 17.77 -8.06
C ALA A 409 5.51 17.00 -6.84
N MET A 410 5.86 15.72 -6.75
CA MET A 410 5.55 14.87 -5.60
C MET A 410 6.77 14.86 -4.66
N PRO A 411 6.69 15.53 -3.49
CA PRO A 411 7.82 15.64 -2.57
C PRO A 411 8.41 14.26 -2.24
N GLU A 412 9.74 14.18 -2.25
CA GLU A 412 10.50 12.95 -1.91
C GLU A 412 10.21 11.72 -2.78
N GLN A 413 9.52 11.88 -3.91
CA GLN A 413 9.19 10.76 -4.81
C GLN A 413 9.62 11.05 -6.25
N MET A 414 9.04 12.09 -6.86
CA MET A 414 9.31 12.40 -8.27
C MET A 414 9.01 13.87 -8.61
N THR A 415 9.65 14.35 -9.67
CA THR A 415 9.31 15.65 -10.27
C THR A 415 9.26 15.54 -11.78
N LYS A 416 8.47 16.38 -12.44
CA LYS A 416 8.36 16.49 -13.89
C LYS A 416 8.15 17.94 -14.28
N ALA A 417 8.93 18.44 -15.23
CA ALA A 417 8.70 19.76 -15.79
C ALA A 417 7.46 19.75 -16.72
N ALA A 418 6.83 20.91 -16.87
CA ALA A 418 5.82 21.08 -17.93
C ALA A 418 6.48 20.93 -19.31
N GLY A 419 5.80 20.26 -20.24
CA GLY A 419 6.32 19.92 -21.57
C GLY A 419 7.21 18.68 -21.62
N ALA A 420 7.64 18.14 -20.48
CA ALA A 420 8.42 16.90 -20.44
C ALA A 420 7.50 15.68 -20.66
N PRO A 421 7.86 14.71 -21.54
CA PRO A 421 6.98 13.61 -21.92
C PRO A 421 6.49 12.78 -20.73
N MET A 422 5.18 12.57 -20.66
CA MET A 422 4.57 11.59 -19.77
C MET A 422 3.20 11.19 -20.32
N THR A 423 3.08 9.97 -20.84
CA THR A 423 1.86 9.52 -21.51
C THR A 423 1.50 8.09 -21.14
N LEU A 424 0.20 7.82 -21.09
CA LEU A 424 -0.36 6.47 -21.03
C LEU A 424 -1.27 6.28 -22.23
N VAL A 425 -1.01 5.25 -23.03
CA VAL A 425 -1.90 4.79 -24.09
C VAL A 425 -2.22 3.33 -23.82
N ALA A 426 -3.49 2.99 -23.72
CA ALA A 426 -3.94 1.63 -23.53
C ALA A 426 -5.08 1.30 -24.48
N HIS A 427 -5.00 0.12 -25.10
CA HIS A 427 -6.09 -0.43 -25.89
C HIS A 427 -6.53 -1.76 -25.28
N ALA A 428 -7.84 -2.02 -25.34
CA ALA A 428 -8.41 -3.31 -24.98
C ALA A 428 -9.39 -3.73 -26.06
N LYS A 429 -9.25 -4.95 -26.58
CA LYS A 429 -10.11 -5.51 -27.63
C LYS A 429 -10.51 -6.94 -27.30
N GLY A 430 -11.80 -7.27 -27.36
CA GLY A 430 -12.26 -8.64 -27.13
C GLY A 430 -13.73 -8.74 -26.76
N ALA A 431 -14.11 -9.85 -26.14
CA ALA A 431 -15.51 -10.18 -25.89
C ALA A 431 -15.86 -10.19 -24.39
N ALA A 432 -15.45 -9.15 -23.66
CA ALA A 432 -15.66 -9.06 -22.20
C ALA A 432 -17.13 -9.25 -21.81
N ALA A 433 -18.06 -8.69 -22.60
CA ALA A 433 -19.50 -8.83 -22.38
C ALA A 433 -19.98 -10.30 -22.33
N SER A 434 -19.35 -11.19 -23.10
CA SER A 434 -19.68 -12.63 -23.17
C SER A 434 -18.71 -13.51 -22.37
N ASN A 435 -17.99 -12.95 -21.38
CA ASN A 435 -16.92 -13.64 -20.64
C ASN A 435 -15.80 -14.18 -21.54
N GLY A 436 -15.68 -13.64 -22.74
CA GLY A 436 -14.61 -13.98 -23.65
C GLY A 436 -13.29 -13.30 -23.26
N PRO A 437 -12.17 -13.76 -23.83
CA PRO A 437 -10.88 -13.13 -23.62
C PRO A 437 -10.87 -11.68 -24.11
N VAL A 438 -10.17 -10.82 -23.37
CA VAL A 438 -9.90 -9.42 -23.72
C VAL A 438 -8.41 -9.29 -23.95
N ARG A 439 -8.00 -9.09 -25.19
CA ARG A 439 -6.62 -8.69 -25.52
C ARG A 439 -6.42 -7.25 -25.12
N PHE A 440 -5.25 -6.92 -24.59
CA PHE A 440 -4.91 -5.56 -24.25
C PHE A 440 -3.45 -5.28 -24.56
N ASP A 441 -3.17 -4.03 -24.87
CA ASP A 441 -1.83 -3.47 -24.91
C ASP A 441 -1.84 -2.14 -24.15
N ALA A 442 -0.78 -1.88 -23.40
CA ALA A 442 -0.62 -0.64 -22.66
C ALA A 442 0.83 -0.18 -22.76
N LYS A 443 1.02 1.09 -23.12
CA LYS A 443 2.32 1.75 -23.17
C LYS A 443 2.32 2.95 -22.22
N PHE A 444 3.29 2.96 -21.33
CA PHE A 444 3.54 4.04 -20.40
C PHE A 444 4.92 4.65 -20.71
N ASP A 445 4.93 5.93 -21.05
CA ASP A 445 6.15 6.70 -21.29
C ASP A 445 6.37 7.65 -20.12
N LEU A 446 7.53 7.53 -19.48
CA LEU A 446 7.98 8.33 -18.34
C LEU A 446 9.30 9.06 -18.63
N ALA A 447 9.68 9.24 -19.89
CA ALA A 447 10.96 9.86 -20.26
C ALA A 447 11.15 11.24 -19.61
N GLY A 448 10.09 12.03 -19.46
CA GLY A 448 10.15 13.36 -18.84
C GLY A 448 10.29 13.40 -17.31
N VAL A 449 10.11 12.28 -16.61
CA VAL A 449 10.09 12.23 -15.12
C VAL A 449 11.49 12.18 -14.51
N ASP A 450 11.72 12.92 -13.44
CA ASP A 450 12.89 12.82 -12.56
C ASP A 450 12.52 11.99 -11.32
N LEU A 451 13.19 10.85 -11.11
CA LEU A 451 12.97 9.96 -9.96
C LEU A 451 14.03 10.08 -8.87
N ARG A 452 15.04 10.94 -9.07
CA ARG A 452 16.10 11.17 -8.07
C ARG A 452 15.58 11.72 -6.74
N PRO A 453 14.48 12.52 -6.67
CA PRO A 453 13.88 12.91 -5.39
C PRO A 453 13.50 11.71 -4.51
N GLY A 454 13.12 10.57 -5.12
CA GLY A 454 12.83 9.30 -4.45
C GLY A 454 14.05 8.53 -3.93
N LYS A 455 15.27 9.02 -4.21
CA LYS A 455 16.56 8.46 -3.75
C LYS A 455 16.78 6.97 -4.07
N SER A 456 15.96 6.40 -4.96
CA SER A 456 15.95 4.98 -5.28
C SER A 456 16.56 4.72 -6.65
N ILE A 457 16.13 5.49 -7.66
CA ILE A 457 16.55 5.33 -9.06
C ILE A 457 17.22 6.62 -9.54
N ASP A 458 18.41 6.52 -10.13
CA ASP A 458 19.15 7.65 -10.71
C ASP A 458 18.66 7.97 -12.13
N LYS A 459 17.38 8.35 -12.24
CA LYS A 459 16.76 8.74 -13.51
C LYS A 459 16.54 10.25 -13.55
N LYS A 460 17.22 10.94 -14.48
CA LYS A 460 16.96 12.35 -14.81
C LYS A 460 15.92 12.48 -15.93
N PRO A 461 15.33 13.67 -16.12
CA PRO A 461 14.48 13.94 -17.29
C PRO A 461 15.24 13.71 -18.59
N GLY A 462 14.57 13.11 -19.57
CA GLY A 462 15.13 12.73 -20.86
C GLY A 462 15.73 11.32 -20.89
N ASP A 463 16.10 10.76 -19.74
CA ASP A 463 16.50 9.35 -19.68
C ASP A 463 15.28 8.46 -19.91
N ARG A 464 15.51 7.39 -20.67
CA ARG A 464 14.47 6.44 -21.06
C ARG A 464 13.89 5.75 -19.83
N LEU A 465 12.58 5.79 -19.71
CA LEU A 465 11.80 4.93 -18.83
C LEU A 465 10.47 4.71 -19.52
N ASP A 466 10.25 3.50 -20.00
CA ASP A 466 9.00 3.12 -20.63
C ASP A 466 8.63 1.69 -20.27
N LEU A 467 7.33 1.43 -20.20
CA LEU A 467 6.76 0.13 -19.92
C LEU A 467 5.72 -0.17 -21.00
N ALA A 468 5.94 -1.23 -21.76
CA ALA A 468 4.98 -1.79 -22.69
C ALA A 468 4.52 -3.16 -22.17
N ILE A 469 3.21 -3.38 -22.13
CA ILE A 469 2.60 -4.63 -21.69
C ILE A 469 1.58 -5.03 -22.74
N GLU A 470 1.66 -6.26 -23.22
CA GLU A 470 0.68 -6.87 -24.11
C GLU A 470 0.22 -8.21 -23.52
N GLY A 471 -1.08 -8.47 -23.58
CA GLY A 471 -1.62 -9.69 -23.00
C GLY A 471 -3.08 -9.95 -23.27
N THR A 472 -3.60 -10.99 -22.63
CA THR A 472 -5.00 -11.38 -22.68
C THR A 472 -5.54 -11.60 -21.27
N ARG A 473 -6.64 -10.93 -20.94
CA ARG A 473 -7.38 -11.11 -19.69
C ARG A 473 -8.58 -12.04 -19.91
N LYS A 474 -8.77 -12.98 -19.01
CA LYS A 474 -9.97 -13.84 -18.89
C LYS A 474 -10.51 -13.70 -17.47
N THR A 475 -11.83 -13.67 -17.33
CA THR A 475 -12.48 -13.56 -16.02
C THR A 475 -13.82 -14.27 -16.00
N ASN A 476 -14.26 -14.69 -14.82
CA ASN A 476 -15.62 -15.16 -14.61
C ASN A 476 -16.50 -14.01 -14.04
N LYS A 477 -17.83 -14.11 -14.16
CA LYS A 477 -18.78 -13.13 -13.59
C LYS A 477 -19.18 -13.46 -12.14
N SER A 478 -18.50 -14.40 -11.49
CA SER A 478 -18.89 -14.87 -10.16
C SER A 478 -18.45 -13.87 -9.09
N THR A 479 -19.40 -13.33 -8.33
CA THR A 479 -19.10 -12.47 -7.17
C THR A 479 -18.72 -13.28 -5.93
N ALA A 480 -19.17 -14.54 -5.84
CA ALA A 480 -18.87 -15.43 -4.71
C ALA A 480 -17.50 -16.12 -4.83
N ASN A 481 -17.07 -16.41 -6.06
CA ASN A 481 -15.76 -17.00 -6.35
C ASN A 481 -15.16 -16.34 -7.60
N PRO A 482 -14.71 -15.07 -7.50
CA PRO A 482 -14.17 -14.35 -8.63
C PRO A 482 -12.88 -15.03 -9.09
N GLU A 483 -12.75 -15.19 -10.40
CA GLU A 483 -11.54 -15.69 -11.04
C GLU A 483 -11.10 -14.72 -12.13
N GLN A 484 -9.80 -14.46 -12.17
CA GLN A 484 -9.18 -13.60 -13.16
C GLN A 484 -7.82 -14.16 -13.53
N ARG A 485 -7.62 -14.43 -14.81
CA ARG A 485 -6.32 -14.80 -15.38
C ARG A 485 -5.87 -13.75 -16.38
N ILE A 486 -4.61 -13.36 -16.30
CA ILE A 486 -3.94 -12.45 -17.22
C ILE A 486 -2.77 -13.21 -17.81
N ASP A 487 -2.81 -13.51 -19.10
CA ASP A 487 -1.69 -14.08 -19.85
C ASP A 487 -0.91 -12.92 -20.48
N PHE A 488 0.32 -12.66 -20.02
CA PHE A 488 1.24 -11.65 -20.57
C PHE A 488 1.99 -12.26 -21.75
N SER A 489 1.72 -11.76 -22.96
CA SER A 489 2.36 -12.22 -24.19
C SER A 489 3.70 -11.52 -24.43
N ASP A 490 3.79 -10.25 -24.05
CA ASP A 490 5.00 -9.45 -24.11
C ASP A 490 4.98 -8.42 -22.97
N LEU A 491 6.08 -8.32 -22.24
CA LEU A 491 6.33 -7.30 -21.24
C LEU A 491 7.71 -6.73 -21.54
N LYS A 492 7.79 -5.43 -21.80
CA LYS A 492 9.05 -4.73 -22.06
C LYS A 492 9.14 -3.53 -21.15
N ALA A 493 10.16 -3.51 -20.30
CA ALA A 493 10.50 -2.37 -19.49
C ALA A 493 11.88 -1.87 -19.90
N HIS A 494 11.97 -0.60 -20.29
CA HIS A 494 13.25 0.06 -20.48
C HIS A 494 13.50 0.95 -19.27
N VAL A 495 14.67 0.82 -18.65
CA VAL A 495 15.09 1.66 -17.54
C VAL A 495 16.50 2.13 -17.85
N LEU A 496 16.64 3.42 -18.17
CA LEU A 496 17.86 4.00 -18.71
C LEU A 496 18.27 3.29 -20.01
N ASP A 497 19.45 2.65 -20.04
CA ASP A 497 19.95 1.96 -21.23
C ASP A 497 19.64 0.44 -21.20
N ASP A 498 19.01 -0.04 -20.12
CA ASP A 498 18.75 -1.45 -19.90
C ASP A 498 17.32 -1.81 -20.31
N GLU A 499 17.16 -3.00 -20.89
CA GLU A 499 15.87 -3.56 -21.29
C GLU A 499 15.63 -4.87 -20.52
N ILE A 500 14.41 -4.97 -19.97
CA ILE A 500 13.89 -6.17 -19.33
C ILE A 500 12.69 -6.62 -20.15
N GLN A 501 12.80 -7.81 -20.73
CA GLN A 501 11.73 -8.46 -21.47
C GLN A 501 11.13 -9.59 -20.64
N GLY A 502 9.85 -9.86 -20.82
CA GLY A 502 9.20 -10.95 -20.12
C GLY A 502 7.90 -11.42 -20.73
N LYS A 503 7.45 -12.57 -20.27
CA LYS A 503 6.16 -13.19 -20.63
C LYS A 503 5.72 -14.10 -19.49
N GLY A 504 4.47 -14.52 -19.49
CA GLY A 504 3.96 -15.43 -18.47
C GLY A 504 2.49 -15.23 -18.20
N TRP A 505 2.05 -15.55 -16.98
CA TRP A 505 0.69 -15.32 -16.57
C TRP A 505 0.56 -15.04 -15.08
N TYR A 506 -0.54 -14.40 -14.72
CA TYR A 506 -0.96 -14.12 -13.37
C TYR A 506 -2.44 -14.50 -13.21
N GLU A 507 -2.79 -15.20 -12.14
CA GLU A 507 -4.13 -15.66 -11.85
C GLU A 507 -4.54 -15.32 -10.42
N MET A 508 -5.77 -14.85 -10.24
CA MET A 508 -6.41 -14.67 -8.95
C MET A 508 -7.68 -15.51 -8.89
N LYS A 509 -7.90 -16.19 -7.76
CA LYS A 509 -9.11 -16.97 -7.48
C LYS A 509 -9.61 -16.70 -6.07
N GLY A 510 -10.93 -16.60 -5.90
CA GLY A 510 -11.58 -16.43 -4.60
C GLY A 510 -11.62 -14.99 -4.09
N ALA A 511 -12.32 -14.77 -2.97
CA ALA A 511 -12.57 -13.45 -2.38
C ALA A 511 -12.07 -13.34 -0.93
N GLY A 512 -11.69 -12.11 -0.53
CA GLY A 512 -11.29 -11.78 0.84
C GLY A 512 -10.08 -12.59 1.32
N ALA A 513 -10.14 -13.09 2.56
CA ALA A 513 -9.04 -13.83 3.20
C ALA A 513 -8.73 -15.20 2.57
N LYS A 514 -9.56 -15.69 1.63
CA LYS A 514 -9.38 -16.94 0.88
C LYS A 514 -8.87 -16.72 -0.55
N ALA A 515 -8.56 -15.49 -0.93
CA ALA A 515 -8.07 -15.19 -2.26
C ALA A 515 -6.66 -15.78 -2.45
N THR A 516 -6.46 -16.52 -3.54
CA THR A 516 -5.14 -17.01 -3.96
C THR A 516 -4.67 -16.22 -5.17
N LYS A 517 -3.36 -16.02 -5.25
CA LYS A 517 -2.66 -15.29 -6.32
C LYS A 517 -1.56 -16.20 -6.85
N GLN A 518 -1.71 -16.68 -8.07
CA GLN A 518 -0.76 -17.57 -8.74
C GLN A 518 -0.05 -16.84 -9.87
N PHE A 519 1.23 -17.13 -10.11
CA PHE A 519 1.95 -16.58 -11.26
C PHE A 519 2.99 -17.55 -11.82
N ASP A 520 3.31 -17.37 -13.09
CA ASP A 520 4.43 -18.00 -13.78
C ASP A 520 5.03 -16.93 -14.69
N LEU A 521 6.29 -16.57 -14.49
CA LEU A 521 6.94 -15.45 -15.20
C LEU A 521 8.30 -15.86 -15.74
N ASP A 522 8.51 -15.68 -17.02
CA ASP A 522 9.82 -15.73 -17.66
C ASP A 522 10.30 -14.28 -17.87
N LEU A 523 11.44 -13.91 -17.28
CA LEU A 523 12.07 -12.61 -17.40
C LEU A 523 13.48 -12.76 -17.99
N ALA A 524 13.83 -11.91 -18.94
CA ALA A 524 15.12 -11.90 -19.61
C ALA A 524 15.67 -10.47 -19.74
N SER A 525 16.97 -10.32 -19.60
CA SER A 525 17.67 -9.06 -19.87
C SER A 525 19.06 -9.32 -20.44
N SER A 526 19.46 -8.58 -21.48
CA SER A 526 20.81 -8.65 -22.04
C SER A 526 21.85 -7.96 -21.16
N HIS A 527 21.44 -6.92 -20.43
CA HIS A 527 22.30 -6.10 -19.61
C HIS A 527 21.48 -5.41 -18.52
N LEU A 528 21.99 -5.45 -17.29
CA LEU A 528 21.43 -4.70 -16.17
C LEU A 528 22.56 -4.06 -15.36
N ASP A 529 22.61 -2.73 -15.35
CA ASP A 529 23.60 -1.97 -14.57
C ASP A 529 22.96 -1.33 -13.34
N LEU A 530 23.02 -2.05 -12.22
CA LEU A 530 22.47 -1.56 -10.95
C LEU A 530 23.29 -0.41 -10.36
N ASP A 531 24.57 -0.28 -10.71
CA ASP A 531 25.41 0.83 -10.23
C ASP A 531 25.04 2.15 -10.90
N ARG A 532 24.54 2.08 -12.14
CA ARG A 532 23.98 3.23 -12.86
C ARG A 532 22.50 3.46 -12.53
N MET A 533 21.72 2.40 -12.35
CA MET A 533 20.28 2.52 -12.11
C MET A 533 19.95 3.02 -10.71
N LEU A 534 20.71 2.60 -9.69
CA LEU A 534 20.38 2.87 -8.29
C LEU A 534 21.23 4.01 -7.72
N ILE A 535 20.60 4.86 -6.90
CA ILE A 535 21.34 5.88 -6.15
C ILE A 535 21.99 5.20 -4.93
N PRO A 536 23.32 5.34 -4.72
CA PRO A 536 24.00 4.75 -3.57
C PRO A 536 23.45 5.29 -2.25
N SER A 537 22.89 4.42 -1.40
CA SER A 537 22.43 4.81 -0.07
C SER A 537 23.60 5.27 0.81
N THR A 538 23.67 6.57 1.11
CA THR A 538 24.63 7.17 2.07
C THR A 538 24.11 7.18 3.51
N ALA A 539 22.83 6.84 3.72
CA ALA A 539 22.23 6.75 5.05
C ALA A 539 22.71 5.49 5.79
N LYS A 540 23.08 5.63 7.08
CA LYS A 540 23.24 4.50 8.00
C LYS A 540 22.00 3.60 7.85
N LYS A 541 22.20 2.30 7.64
CA LYS A 541 21.13 1.30 7.56
C LYS A 541 20.26 1.37 8.83
N GLU A 542 19.23 2.21 8.82
CA GLU A 542 18.06 1.98 9.65
C GLU A 542 17.50 0.66 9.15
N GLN A 543 17.45 -0.35 10.02
CA GLN A 543 16.78 -1.61 9.72
C GLN A 543 15.33 -1.25 9.41
N GLY A 544 14.99 -1.24 8.12
CA GLY A 544 13.62 -1.04 7.68
C GLY A 544 12.72 -2.03 8.41
N LYS A 545 11.50 -1.59 8.75
CA LYS A 545 10.51 -2.50 9.33
C LYS A 545 10.41 -3.76 8.45
N PRO A 546 10.36 -4.96 9.04
CA PRO A 546 10.12 -6.18 8.29
C PRO A 546 8.88 -6.04 7.40
N LEU A 547 8.89 -6.67 6.23
CA LEU A 547 7.72 -6.70 5.35
C LEU A 547 6.56 -7.38 6.09
N ASP A 548 5.35 -6.86 5.93
CA ASP A 548 4.15 -7.44 6.53
C ASP A 548 3.85 -8.82 5.92
N PRO A 549 3.82 -9.91 6.72
CA PRO A 549 3.48 -11.25 6.24
C PRO A 549 2.12 -11.31 5.52
N ALA A 550 1.17 -10.45 5.90
CA ALA A 550 -0.16 -10.42 5.30
C ALA A 550 -0.13 -10.07 3.81
N MET A 551 0.91 -9.39 3.32
CA MET A 551 1.05 -9.09 1.88
C MET A 551 1.31 -10.34 1.03
N PHE A 552 1.89 -11.38 1.63
CA PHE A 552 2.27 -12.60 0.94
C PHE A 552 1.21 -13.71 1.02
N LYS A 553 0.22 -13.56 1.89
CA LYS A 553 -0.83 -14.55 2.10
C LYS A 553 -1.52 -14.94 0.79
N GLY A 554 -1.58 -16.24 0.51
CA GLY A 554 -2.18 -16.80 -0.70
C GLY A 554 -1.40 -16.56 -2.00
N LEU A 555 -0.21 -15.94 -1.94
CA LEU A 555 0.68 -15.80 -3.10
C LEU A 555 1.42 -17.11 -3.36
N SER A 556 1.47 -17.57 -4.60
CA SER A 556 2.33 -18.69 -4.99
C SER A 556 2.73 -18.54 -6.45
N GLY A 557 3.86 -19.09 -6.86
CA GLY A 557 4.22 -19.03 -8.26
C GLY A 557 5.67 -19.38 -8.54
N HIS A 558 6.00 -19.26 -9.82
CA HIS A 558 7.29 -19.61 -10.37
C HIS A 558 7.83 -18.45 -11.21
N ALA A 559 9.14 -18.20 -11.13
CA ALA A 559 9.81 -17.20 -11.93
C ALA A 559 11.14 -17.75 -12.46
N LYS A 560 11.32 -17.68 -13.78
CA LYS A 560 12.60 -17.86 -14.45
C LYS A 560 13.20 -16.52 -14.80
N VAL A 561 14.46 -16.32 -14.46
CA VAL A 561 15.18 -15.09 -14.70
C VAL A 561 16.47 -15.41 -15.45
N GLN A 562 16.68 -14.76 -16.59
CA GLN A 562 17.89 -14.87 -17.39
C GLN A 562 18.51 -13.49 -17.58
N ILE A 563 19.74 -13.30 -17.09
CA ILE A 563 20.46 -12.03 -17.25
C ILE A 563 21.84 -12.33 -17.83
N ALA A 564 22.12 -11.86 -19.03
CA ALA A 564 23.39 -12.13 -19.68
C ALA A 564 24.56 -11.40 -19.02
N ARG A 565 24.35 -10.15 -18.56
CA ARG A 565 25.33 -9.38 -17.79
C ARG A 565 24.64 -8.52 -16.73
N LEU A 566 25.13 -8.61 -15.49
CA LEU A 566 24.72 -7.79 -14.36
C LEU A 566 25.94 -7.06 -13.80
N THR A 567 25.84 -5.75 -13.64
CA THR A 567 26.85 -4.95 -12.94
C THR A 567 26.28 -4.46 -11.60
N MET A 568 26.96 -4.77 -10.50
CA MET A 568 26.56 -4.35 -9.16
C MET A 568 27.80 -4.23 -8.26
N LYS A 569 27.92 -3.13 -7.52
CA LYS A 569 29.06 -2.81 -6.63
C LYS A 569 30.41 -2.91 -7.35
N LYS A 570 30.47 -2.45 -8.60
CA LYS A 570 31.62 -2.51 -9.52
C LYS A 570 32.06 -3.93 -9.86
N GLN A 571 31.23 -4.93 -9.57
CA GLN A 571 31.46 -6.33 -9.94
C GLN A 571 30.55 -6.69 -11.11
N THR A 572 31.10 -7.42 -12.07
CA THR A 572 30.35 -7.92 -13.22
C THR A 572 30.09 -9.41 -13.04
N VAL A 573 28.82 -9.78 -13.12
CA VAL A 573 28.33 -11.15 -13.12
C VAL A 573 27.75 -11.44 -14.51
N THR A 574 27.99 -12.64 -15.04
CA THR A 574 27.54 -13.02 -16.39
C THR A 574 26.81 -14.35 -16.37
N ASP A 575 26.04 -14.62 -17.42
CA ASP A 575 25.31 -15.89 -17.63
C ASP A 575 24.47 -16.30 -16.40
N ILE A 576 23.67 -15.35 -15.88
CA ILE A 576 22.80 -15.59 -14.74
C ILE A 576 21.54 -16.30 -15.23
N VAL A 577 21.27 -17.48 -14.67
CA VAL A 577 20.05 -18.24 -14.88
C VAL A 577 19.52 -18.66 -13.52
N ALA A 578 18.34 -18.15 -13.16
CA ALA A 578 17.67 -18.48 -11.90
C ALA A 578 16.25 -19.00 -12.14
N ASP A 579 15.86 -19.99 -11.35
CA ASP A 579 14.52 -20.58 -11.30
C ASP A 579 14.09 -20.53 -9.83
N VAL A 580 13.06 -19.74 -9.56
CA VAL A 580 12.62 -19.39 -8.21
C VAL A 580 11.16 -19.77 -8.06
N VAL A 581 10.84 -20.45 -6.96
CA VAL A 581 9.48 -20.76 -6.54
C VAL A 581 9.16 -19.93 -5.29
N VAL A 582 7.98 -19.35 -5.27
CA VAL A 582 7.46 -18.57 -4.15
C VAL A 582 6.20 -19.25 -3.65
N GLU A 583 6.12 -19.47 -2.34
CA GLU A 583 4.94 -19.94 -1.62
C GLU A 583 4.75 -19.04 -0.39
N GLU A 584 3.79 -18.14 -0.49
CA GLU A 584 3.59 -17.01 0.41
C GLU A 584 4.88 -16.21 0.62
N ASP A 585 5.44 -16.23 1.83
CA ASP A 585 6.70 -15.54 2.15
C ASP A 585 7.93 -16.44 1.97
N HIS A 586 7.74 -17.73 1.70
CA HIS A 586 8.80 -18.70 1.49
C HIS A 586 9.28 -18.68 0.04
N VAL A 587 10.56 -18.42 -0.13
CA VAL A 587 11.24 -18.40 -1.44
C VAL A 587 12.22 -19.55 -1.50
N LYS A 588 12.04 -20.41 -2.51
CA LYS A 588 12.93 -21.52 -2.82
C LYS A 588 13.59 -21.30 -4.18
N VAL A 589 14.91 -21.42 -4.21
CA VAL A 589 15.69 -21.34 -5.44
C VAL A 589 15.93 -22.76 -5.94
N ASN A 590 15.24 -23.18 -7.00
CA ASN A 590 15.44 -24.51 -7.57
C ASN A 590 16.80 -24.62 -8.26
N THR A 591 17.10 -23.63 -9.09
CA THR A 591 18.40 -23.50 -9.76
C THR A 591 18.81 -22.04 -9.77
N ALA A 592 20.07 -21.75 -9.46
CA ALA A 592 20.64 -20.43 -9.66
C ALA A 592 22.09 -20.60 -10.09
N GLN A 593 22.38 -20.41 -11.37
CA GLN A 593 23.71 -20.53 -11.94
C GLN A 593 24.16 -19.16 -12.42
N LEU A 594 25.39 -18.79 -12.10
CA LEU A 594 25.99 -17.53 -12.54
C LEU A 594 27.50 -17.66 -12.66
N LYS A 595 28.11 -16.91 -13.59
CA LYS A 595 29.56 -16.74 -13.67
C LYS A 595 29.96 -15.48 -12.94
N ALA A 596 30.67 -15.64 -11.84
CA ALA A 596 31.16 -14.56 -11.01
C ALA A 596 32.55 -14.89 -10.47
N PHE A 597 33.31 -13.85 -10.12
CA PHE A 597 34.61 -13.99 -9.44
C PHE A 597 35.62 -14.88 -10.20
N GLY A 598 35.50 -14.96 -11.53
CA GLY A 598 36.36 -15.77 -12.41
C GLY A 598 35.94 -17.23 -12.59
N GLY A 599 34.88 -17.70 -11.93
CA GLY A 599 34.41 -19.08 -11.98
C GLY A 599 32.89 -19.20 -12.07
N MET A 600 32.38 -20.42 -11.84
CA MET A 600 30.96 -20.75 -11.83
C MET A 600 30.45 -20.90 -10.39
N VAL A 601 29.31 -20.26 -10.12
CA VAL A 601 28.60 -20.32 -8.84
C VAL A 601 27.23 -20.91 -9.09
N ASN A 602 26.87 -21.95 -8.34
CA ASN A 602 25.54 -22.55 -8.35
C ASN A 602 24.95 -22.46 -6.94
N ALA A 603 23.86 -21.72 -6.77
CA ALA A 603 23.15 -21.51 -5.51
C ALA A 603 21.75 -22.18 -5.48
N GLY A 604 21.58 -23.26 -6.24
CA GLY A 604 20.36 -24.07 -6.22
C GLY A 604 20.19 -24.81 -4.89
N GLY A 605 18.96 -24.84 -4.39
CA GLY A 605 18.60 -25.41 -3.09
C GLY A 605 18.51 -24.39 -1.94
N THR A 606 18.78 -23.11 -2.19
CA THR A 606 18.65 -22.05 -1.18
C THR A 606 17.19 -21.75 -0.86
N GLU A 607 16.88 -21.59 0.43
CA GLU A 607 15.54 -21.31 0.96
C GLU A 607 15.60 -20.14 1.96
N MET A 608 14.65 -19.19 1.85
CA MET A 608 14.54 -18.04 2.76
C MET A 608 13.11 -17.54 2.90
N ARG A 609 12.83 -16.80 3.98
CA ARG A 609 11.54 -16.13 4.22
C ARG A 609 11.65 -14.62 4.11
N LEU A 610 10.85 -14.00 3.25
CA LEU A 610 10.93 -12.57 2.93
C LEU A 610 10.39 -11.67 4.05
N ALA A 611 9.30 -12.08 4.71
CA ALA A 611 8.65 -11.30 5.76
C ALA A 611 9.29 -11.51 7.15
N HIS A 612 10.05 -12.60 7.31
CA HIS A 612 10.66 -13.00 8.56
C HIS A 612 12.19 -13.13 8.41
N PRO A 613 12.92 -12.02 8.20
CA PRO A 613 14.38 -12.07 7.99
C PRO A 613 15.17 -12.55 9.22
N GLY A 614 14.53 -12.67 10.38
CA GLY A 614 15.10 -13.26 11.60
C GLY A 614 14.95 -14.78 11.71
N GLU A 615 14.15 -15.41 10.84
CA GLU A 615 13.96 -16.87 10.82
C GLU A 615 15.12 -17.61 10.11
N PRO A 616 15.24 -18.94 10.30
CA PRO A 616 16.33 -19.71 9.72
C PRO A 616 16.35 -19.66 8.19
N PHE A 617 17.50 -19.31 7.61
CA PHE A 617 17.78 -19.49 6.19
C PHE A 617 18.60 -20.76 5.96
N HIS A 618 18.49 -21.34 4.77
CA HIS A 618 19.37 -22.41 4.30
C HIS A 618 20.03 -21.97 2.99
N LEU A 619 21.34 -21.83 3.00
CA LEU A 619 22.16 -21.45 1.86
C LEU A 619 22.93 -22.67 1.37
N VAL A 620 22.67 -23.10 0.13
CA VAL A 620 23.43 -24.17 -0.53
C VAL A 620 24.11 -23.58 -1.75
N THR A 621 25.44 -23.64 -1.79
CA THR A 621 26.23 -23.11 -2.89
C THR A 621 27.32 -24.07 -3.30
N LYS A 622 27.43 -24.38 -4.59
CA LYS A 622 28.55 -25.06 -5.22
C LYS A 622 29.37 -24.06 -6.03
N LEU A 623 30.68 -24.11 -5.84
CA LEU A 623 31.65 -23.21 -6.47
C LEU A 623 32.62 -24.05 -7.32
N ASP A 624 32.89 -23.60 -8.54
CA ASP A 624 33.84 -24.22 -9.46
C ASP A 624 34.73 -23.15 -10.11
N ASP A 625 36.05 -23.29 -9.95
CA ASP A 625 37.10 -22.42 -10.45
C ASP A 625 37.00 -20.97 -9.96
N VAL A 626 36.44 -20.76 -8.76
CA VAL A 626 36.17 -19.41 -8.23
C VAL A 626 37.39 -18.80 -7.54
N GLY A 627 37.78 -17.58 -7.90
CA GLY A 627 38.92 -16.88 -7.28
C GLY A 627 38.66 -16.51 -5.81
N LEU A 628 39.45 -17.06 -4.89
CA LEU A 628 39.34 -16.81 -3.44
C LEU A 628 39.62 -15.36 -3.08
N GLU A 629 40.54 -14.71 -3.77
CA GLU A 629 40.87 -13.32 -3.56
C GLU A 629 39.65 -12.40 -3.74
N ASN A 630 38.79 -12.72 -4.71
CA ASN A 630 37.57 -11.97 -5.00
C ASN A 630 36.46 -12.29 -4.00
N LEU A 631 36.33 -13.55 -3.58
CA LEU A 631 35.37 -13.96 -2.56
C LEU A 631 35.67 -13.34 -1.19
N VAL A 632 36.94 -13.36 -0.77
CA VAL A 632 37.38 -12.78 0.51
C VAL A 632 37.23 -11.26 0.51
N ALA A 633 37.46 -10.61 -0.64
CA ALA A 633 37.27 -9.17 -0.79
C ALA A 633 35.83 -8.70 -0.53
N LEU A 634 34.84 -9.60 -0.55
CA LEU A 634 33.45 -9.28 -0.17
C LEU A 634 33.31 -9.02 1.34
N GLY A 635 34.13 -9.65 2.17
CA GLY A 635 34.04 -9.60 3.63
C GLY A 635 35.12 -8.78 4.32
N THR A 636 36.27 -8.57 3.68
CA THR A 636 37.40 -7.83 4.25
C THR A 636 38.23 -7.12 3.18
N THR A 637 38.85 -6.00 3.54
CA THR A 637 39.80 -5.27 2.69
C THR A 637 41.21 -5.85 2.74
N HIS A 638 41.47 -6.78 3.66
CA HIS A 638 42.78 -7.41 3.83
C HIS A 638 42.99 -8.54 2.81
N LYS A 639 44.18 -8.59 2.21
CA LYS A 639 44.60 -9.74 1.39
C LYS A 639 44.89 -10.93 2.30
N LEU A 640 43.95 -11.88 2.39
CA LEU A 640 44.11 -13.10 3.20
C LEU A 640 44.69 -14.26 2.40
N MET A 641 44.02 -14.59 1.29
CA MET A 641 44.33 -15.75 0.47
C MET A 641 44.11 -15.42 -1.00
N ALA A 642 44.85 -16.10 -1.86
CA ALA A 642 44.59 -16.19 -3.30
C ALA A 642 44.56 -17.66 -3.73
N GLY A 643 44.04 -17.90 -4.93
CA GLY A 643 43.93 -19.21 -5.55
C GLY A 643 42.50 -19.50 -6.00
N LYS A 644 42.29 -20.66 -6.61
CA LYS A 644 40.96 -21.05 -7.11
C LYS A 644 40.29 -22.06 -6.21
N PHE A 645 39.00 -21.90 -5.99
CA PHE A 645 38.21 -22.70 -5.07
C PHE A 645 37.19 -23.57 -5.80
N ASN A 646 37.23 -24.87 -5.50
CA ASN A 646 36.25 -25.84 -5.98
C ASN A 646 35.65 -26.54 -4.77
N GLY A 647 34.37 -26.30 -4.47
CA GLY A 647 33.77 -26.83 -3.24
C GLY A 647 32.28 -26.57 -3.10
N THR A 648 31.73 -27.09 -2.00
CA THR A 648 30.33 -26.95 -1.60
C THR A 648 30.24 -26.27 -0.25
N ILE A 649 29.28 -25.36 -0.13
CA ILE A 649 28.94 -24.57 1.05
C ILE A 649 27.48 -24.91 1.38
N ASP A 650 27.23 -25.45 2.56
CA ASP A 650 25.89 -25.67 3.12
C ASP A 650 25.83 -24.96 4.47
N LEU A 651 25.13 -23.83 4.54
CA LEU A 651 25.06 -22.98 5.71
C LEU A 651 23.62 -22.78 6.16
N ARG A 652 23.39 -22.83 7.46
CA ARG A 652 22.13 -22.49 8.12
C ARG A 652 22.39 -21.46 9.21
N GLY A 653 21.46 -20.54 9.40
CA GLY A 653 21.57 -19.53 10.44
C GLY A 653 20.27 -18.74 10.59
N ALA A 654 20.14 -18.04 11.72
CA ALA A 654 18.97 -17.20 12.02
C ALA A 654 19.39 -16.02 12.91
N GLY A 655 18.99 -14.79 12.59
CA GLY A 655 19.32 -13.63 13.43
C GLY A 655 20.83 -13.39 13.62
N ASP A 656 21.31 -13.45 14.87
CA ASP A 656 22.71 -13.20 15.26
C ASP A 656 23.65 -14.33 14.80
N LEU A 657 24.24 -14.16 13.61
CA LEU A 657 25.06 -15.18 12.95
C LEU A 657 26.29 -15.62 13.76
N GLU A 658 26.82 -14.77 14.64
CA GLU A 658 27.95 -15.15 15.50
C GLU A 658 27.59 -16.31 16.45
N LYS A 659 26.29 -16.49 16.73
CA LYS A 659 25.79 -17.54 17.64
C LYS A 659 25.01 -18.63 16.91
N THR A 660 24.41 -18.32 15.77
CA THR A 660 23.46 -19.22 15.11
C THR A 660 23.96 -19.83 13.81
N LEU A 661 25.08 -19.33 13.26
CA LEU A 661 25.65 -19.89 12.04
C LEU A 661 26.16 -21.31 12.30
N ALA A 662 25.62 -22.25 11.54
CA ALA A 662 26.02 -23.64 11.54
C ALA A 662 26.08 -24.16 10.10
N GLY A 663 26.88 -25.20 9.85
CA GLY A 663 26.94 -25.79 8.52
C GLY A 663 28.29 -26.38 8.19
N VAL A 664 28.54 -26.56 6.90
CA VAL A 664 29.70 -27.26 6.38
C VAL A 664 30.24 -26.56 5.14
N LEU A 665 31.56 -26.45 5.05
CA LEU A 665 32.27 -26.07 3.84
C LEU A 665 33.27 -27.16 3.51
N ASP A 666 33.17 -27.77 2.33
CA ASP A 666 34.13 -28.78 1.85
C ASP A 666 34.61 -28.41 0.45
N GLY A 667 35.89 -28.66 0.17
CA GLY A 667 36.42 -28.40 -1.16
C GLY A 667 37.92 -28.56 -1.30
N ASN A 668 38.43 -27.97 -2.37
CA ASN A 668 39.85 -27.88 -2.68
C ASN A 668 40.21 -26.45 -3.06
N VAL A 669 41.37 -26.02 -2.60
CA VAL A 669 42.02 -24.79 -3.07
C VAL A 669 43.13 -25.19 -4.04
N LEU A 670 43.09 -24.64 -5.25
CA LEU A 670 44.09 -24.83 -6.28
C LEU A 670 45.03 -23.63 -6.30
N ASP A 671 46.33 -23.92 -6.40
CA ASP A 671 47.41 -22.93 -6.41
C ASP A 671 47.28 -21.87 -5.30
N GLY A 672 46.92 -22.34 -4.10
CA GLY A 672 46.59 -21.48 -2.97
C GLY A 672 47.81 -20.75 -2.42
N VAL A 673 47.63 -19.48 -2.04
CA VAL A 673 48.66 -18.70 -1.34
C VAL A 673 48.02 -18.03 -0.13
N PHE A 674 48.61 -18.25 1.05
CA PHE A 674 48.22 -17.59 2.29
C PHE A 674 49.12 -16.37 2.54
N TYR A 675 48.53 -15.17 2.57
CA TYR A 675 49.26 -13.91 2.74
C TYR A 675 49.38 -13.45 4.19
N GLY A 676 48.72 -14.13 5.14
CA GLY A 676 48.76 -13.71 6.53
C GLY A 676 50.15 -13.84 7.16
N LYS A 677 50.92 -14.87 6.79
CA LYS A 677 52.26 -15.12 7.35
C LYS A 677 53.11 -16.07 6.50
N ASP A 678 54.43 -15.94 6.63
CA ASP A 678 55.42 -16.95 6.25
C ASP A 678 55.55 -18.01 7.36
N ILE A 679 54.89 -19.15 7.22
CA ILE A 679 54.88 -20.21 8.23
C ILE A 679 56.24 -20.89 8.30
N ILE A 680 56.87 -21.18 7.15
CA ILE A 680 58.18 -21.85 7.08
C ILE A 680 59.27 -20.92 7.63
N GLY A 681 59.25 -19.64 7.26
CA GLY A 681 60.15 -18.61 7.81
C GLY A 681 60.00 -18.43 9.32
N SER A 682 58.78 -18.55 9.85
CA SER A 682 58.49 -18.46 11.29
C SER A 682 59.13 -19.57 12.12
N VAL A 683 59.45 -20.71 11.50
CA VAL A 683 60.12 -21.85 12.14
C VAL A 683 61.62 -21.86 11.86
N SER A 684 61.99 -21.77 10.58
CA SER A 684 63.39 -21.88 10.12
C SER A 684 64.27 -20.74 10.62
N GLY A 685 63.75 -19.52 10.74
CA GLY A 685 64.48 -18.36 11.25
C GLY A 685 64.91 -18.51 12.72
N PRO A 686 63.99 -18.76 13.67
CA PRO A 686 64.32 -19.06 15.06
C PRO A 686 65.19 -20.31 15.21
N LEU A 687 64.91 -21.37 14.46
CA LEU A 687 65.69 -22.61 14.49
C LEU A 687 67.16 -22.36 14.09
N ALA A 688 67.41 -21.60 13.02
CA ALA A 688 68.77 -21.26 12.59
C ALA A 688 69.55 -20.47 13.64
N LYS A 689 68.88 -19.61 14.43
CA LYS A 689 69.49 -18.85 15.53
C LYS A 689 69.80 -19.71 16.76
N ALA A 690 69.02 -20.77 16.98
CA ALA A 690 69.20 -21.69 18.11
C ALA A 690 70.37 -22.68 17.91
N LEU A 691 70.84 -22.89 16.67
CA LEU A 691 71.91 -23.84 16.38
C LEU A 691 73.30 -23.32 16.78
N PRO A 692 74.17 -24.17 17.36
CA PRO A 692 75.48 -23.75 17.90
C PRO A 692 76.50 -23.36 16.84
N PHE A 693 76.33 -23.77 15.58
CA PHE A 693 77.29 -23.56 14.48
C PHE A 693 77.06 -22.29 13.66
N GLY A 694 76.06 -21.46 14.04
CA GLY A 694 75.65 -20.24 13.34
C GLY A 694 74.91 -20.51 12.01
N ALA A 695 74.02 -19.60 11.62
CA ALA A 695 73.31 -19.68 10.34
C ALA A 695 74.28 -19.37 9.18
N ALA A 696 74.46 -20.32 8.27
CA ALA A 696 75.30 -20.14 7.06
C ALA A 696 74.48 -20.07 5.75
N GLY A 697 73.19 -20.38 5.81
CA GLY A 697 72.28 -20.40 4.65
C GLY A 697 71.30 -19.24 4.58
N LYS A 698 70.81 -18.96 3.36
CA LYS A 698 69.71 -18.00 3.13
C LYS A 698 68.43 -18.52 3.80
N VAL A 699 67.96 -17.81 4.82
CA VAL A 699 66.62 -18.02 5.40
C VAL A 699 65.59 -17.48 4.40
N THR A 700 64.53 -18.24 4.12
CA THR A 700 63.43 -17.78 3.29
C THR A 700 62.79 -16.55 3.94
N GLN A 701 62.82 -15.42 3.24
CA GLN A 701 62.12 -14.20 3.62
C GLN A 701 61.02 -13.96 2.58
N GLY A 702 59.88 -14.64 2.71
CA GLY A 702 58.74 -14.42 1.83
C GLY A 702 57.50 -14.26 2.68
N GLY A 703 56.91 -13.06 2.78
CA GLY A 703 55.76 -12.77 3.64
C GLY A 703 54.45 -13.51 3.32
N ALA A 704 54.48 -14.60 2.57
CA ALA A 704 53.35 -15.44 2.20
C ALA A 704 53.76 -16.92 2.19
N THR A 705 52.81 -17.81 2.50
CA THR A 705 53.01 -19.26 2.48
C THR A 705 52.25 -19.86 1.29
N SER A 706 52.96 -20.61 0.43
CA SER A 706 52.30 -21.43 -0.59
C SER A 706 51.53 -22.57 0.06
N LEU A 707 50.32 -22.85 -0.42
CA LEU A 707 49.47 -23.95 0.04
C LEU A 707 49.56 -25.18 -0.87
N GLY A 708 50.47 -25.14 -1.86
CA GLY A 708 50.65 -26.20 -2.86
C GLY A 708 49.64 -26.10 -4.01
N LYS A 709 49.76 -27.03 -4.97
CA LYS A 709 48.93 -27.06 -6.18
C LYS A 709 47.47 -27.43 -5.91
N LYS A 710 47.23 -28.27 -4.91
CA LYS A 710 45.91 -28.73 -4.52
C LYS A 710 45.87 -28.98 -3.03
N LEU A 711 45.09 -28.17 -2.32
CA LEU A 711 44.88 -28.28 -0.89
C LEU A 711 43.43 -28.72 -0.63
N PRO A 712 43.17 -29.98 -0.25
CA PRO A 712 41.86 -30.37 0.23
C PRO A 712 41.61 -29.71 1.59
N PHE A 713 40.42 -29.16 1.79
CA PHE A 713 40.02 -28.58 3.07
C PHE A 713 38.54 -28.89 3.34
N GLY A 714 38.19 -29.04 4.62
CA GLY A 714 36.83 -29.33 5.05
C GLY A 714 36.61 -28.76 6.45
N VAL A 715 35.53 -28.02 6.64
CA VAL A 715 35.24 -27.23 7.84
C VAL A 715 33.79 -27.48 8.25
N THR A 716 33.57 -27.74 9.54
CA THR A 716 32.24 -27.74 10.17
C THR A 716 32.10 -26.47 11.00
N ILE A 717 31.02 -25.72 10.79
CA ILE A 717 30.69 -24.52 11.55
C ILE A 717 29.63 -24.89 12.58
N GLU A 718 29.88 -24.56 13.84
CA GLU A 718 28.93 -24.71 14.95
C GLU A 718 29.00 -23.46 15.83
N ASN A 719 27.85 -22.82 16.08
CA ASN A 719 27.73 -21.62 16.91
C ASN A 719 28.75 -20.52 16.52
N GLY A 720 28.90 -20.25 15.23
CA GLY A 720 29.86 -19.26 14.72
C GLY A 720 31.34 -19.62 14.87
N VAL A 721 31.67 -20.89 15.17
CA VAL A 721 33.05 -21.40 15.22
C VAL A 721 33.25 -22.43 14.11
N ALA A 722 34.17 -22.15 13.21
CA ALA A 722 34.50 -22.98 12.06
C ALA A 722 35.68 -23.90 12.41
N ARG A 723 35.46 -25.21 12.55
CA ARG A 723 36.48 -26.21 12.92
C ARG A 723 36.84 -27.10 11.74
N LEU A 724 38.11 -27.41 11.59
CA LEU A 724 38.59 -28.34 10.56
C LEU A 724 38.11 -29.76 10.83
N LYS A 725 37.54 -30.41 9.82
CA LYS A 725 37.10 -31.82 9.90
C LYS A 725 38.27 -32.78 9.99
N ASN A 726 39.31 -32.51 9.20
CA ASN A 726 40.55 -33.25 9.17
C ASN A 726 41.72 -32.25 9.26
N PRO A 727 42.85 -32.64 9.86
CA PRO A 727 44.05 -31.82 9.83
C PRO A 727 44.43 -31.48 8.39
N ILE A 728 44.66 -30.20 8.12
CA ILE A 728 45.15 -29.72 6.82
C ILE A 728 46.60 -30.14 6.69
N LYS A 729 46.92 -30.89 5.64
CA LYS A 729 48.29 -31.30 5.30
C LYS A 729 48.76 -30.56 4.06
N ILE A 730 49.85 -29.82 4.17
CA ILE A 730 50.49 -29.09 3.08
C ILE A 730 51.87 -29.72 2.87
N SER A 731 52.09 -30.29 1.70
CA SER A 731 53.37 -30.90 1.34
C SER A 731 54.07 -30.02 0.31
N LEU A 732 55.20 -29.43 0.71
CA LEU A 732 56.05 -28.61 -0.13
C LEU A 732 57.46 -29.21 -0.20
N PRO A 733 58.25 -28.90 -1.23
CA PRO A 733 59.65 -29.34 -1.30
C PRO A 733 60.48 -28.91 -0.10
N GLU A 734 60.16 -27.76 0.52
CA GLU A 734 60.91 -27.24 1.66
C GLU A 734 60.45 -27.80 3.01
N ALA A 735 59.17 -28.17 3.16
CA ALA A 735 58.59 -28.64 4.42
C ALA A 735 57.23 -29.33 4.23
N GLU A 736 56.89 -30.23 5.16
CA GLU A 736 55.54 -30.76 5.34
C GLU A 736 54.89 -30.11 6.56
N MET A 737 53.69 -29.54 6.41
CA MET A 737 52.99 -28.83 7.47
C MET A 737 51.64 -29.49 7.74
N THR A 738 51.31 -29.73 9.01
CA THR A 738 50.00 -30.24 9.42
C THR A 738 49.38 -29.32 10.46
N PHE A 739 48.19 -28.80 10.19
CA PHE A 739 47.44 -27.92 11.11
C PHE A 739 46.06 -28.50 11.43
N SER A 740 45.67 -28.46 12.70
CA SER A 740 44.33 -28.77 13.19
C SER A 740 43.72 -27.54 13.89
N GLY A 741 42.50 -27.64 14.41
CA GLY A 741 41.83 -26.53 15.11
C GLY A 741 40.78 -25.82 14.25
N GLY A 742 40.69 -24.49 14.35
CA GLY A 742 39.65 -23.74 13.65
C GLY A 742 39.83 -22.22 13.59
N MET A 743 38.77 -21.55 13.15
CA MET A 743 38.65 -20.11 12.99
C MET A 743 37.28 -19.65 13.48
N ARG A 744 37.22 -18.54 14.21
CA ARG A 744 35.95 -17.87 14.57
C ARG A 744 35.45 -16.99 13.42
N VAL A 745 34.14 -16.71 13.39
CA VAL A 745 33.52 -15.80 12.39
C VAL A 745 34.17 -14.40 12.38
N ASP A 746 34.76 -13.96 13.50
CA ASP A 746 35.54 -12.72 13.61
C ASP A 746 36.92 -12.76 12.89
N GLY A 747 37.29 -13.90 12.31
CA GLY A 747 38.56 -14.10 11.62
C GLY A 747 39.74 -14.47 12.52
N THR A 748 39.50 -14.75 13.81
CA THR A 748 40.56 -15.21 14.73
C THR A 748 40.88 -16.68 14.51
N LEU A 749 42.14 -16.97 14.21
CA LEU A 749 42.70 -18.32 14.07
C LEU A 749 43.07 -18.89 15.44
N ASP A 750 42.84 -20.20 15.58
CA ASP A 750 43.39 -21.05 16.64
C ASP A 750 43.76 -22.40 16.02
N LEU A 751 44.98 -22.47 15.48
CA LEU A 751 45.46 -23.57 14.66
C LEU A 751 46.77 -24.16 15.20
N PRO A 752 46.72 -25.13 16.15
CA PRO A 752 47.89 -25.92 16.51
C PRO A 752 48.36 -26.81 15.35
N GLY A 753 49.67 -26.98 15.22
CA GLY A 753 50.23 -27.79 14.15
C GLY A 753 51.71 -28.11 14.28
N THR A 754 52.22 -28.81 13.28
CA THR A 754 53.61 -29.24 13.18
C THR A 754 54.14 -28.88 11.80
N VAL A 755 55.35 -28.32 11.75
CA VAL A 755 56.11 -28.04 10.53
C VAL A 755 57.32 -28.96 10.52
N ALA A 756 57.31 -29.98 9.67
CA ALA A 756 58.43 -30.88 9.44
C ALA A 756 59.30 -30.36 8.31
N LEU A 757 60.47 -29.80 8.66
CA LEU A 757 61.41 -29.26 7.68
C LEU A 757 62.08 -30.40 6.91
N ALA A 758 62.11 -30.29 5.58
CA ALA A 758 62.71 -31.32 4.73
C ALA A 758 64.24 -31.41 4.95
N PRO A 759 64.87 -32.58 4.75
CA PRO A 759 66.31 -32.74 4.89
C PRO A 759 67.15 -31.76 4.07
N ALA A 760 66.71 -31.44 2.84
CA ALA A 760 67.36 -30.47 1.98
C ALA A 760 67.33 -29.05 2.57
N THR A 761 66.23 -28.67 3.22
CA THR A 761 66.07 -27.38 3.91
C THR A 761 66.97 -27.28 5.13
N ILE A 762 67.07 -28.34 5.94
CA ILE A 762 67.99 -28.40 7.09
C ILE A 762 69.45 -28.35 6.62
N ALA A 763 69.79 -29.08 5.55
CA ALA A 763 71.11 -29.01 4.93
C ALA A 763 71.42 -27.59 4.46
N ALA A 764 70.48 -26.90 3.82
CA ALA A 764 70.66 -25.51 3.43
C ALA A 764 70.83 -24.57 4.63
N LEU A 765 70.00 -24.70 5.67
CA LEU A 765 70.05 -23.88 6.90
C LEU A 765 71.39 -24.02 7.64
N THR A 766 71.95 -25.24 7.66
CA THR A 766 73.25 -25.53 8.30
C THR A 766 74.45 -25.30 7.39
N GLY A 767 74.25 -24.81 6.15
CA GLY A 767 75.34 -24.64 5.17
C GLY A 767 75.98 -25.96 4.72
N GLY A 768 75.21 -27.04 4.70
CA GLY A 768 75.62 -28.39 4.29
C GLY A 768 76.25 -29.23 5.41
N LYS A 769 76.35 -28.69 6.63
CA LYS A 769 77.03 -29.35 7.77
C LYS A 769 76.23 -30.52 8.35
N VAL A 770 74.91 -30.52 8.22
CA VAL A 770 74.02 -31.61 8.69
C VAL A 770 73.09 -32.01 7.56
N LYS A 771 73.03 -33.31 7.25
CA LYS A 771 72.11 -33.89 6.26
C LYS A 771 71.26 -34.97 6.92
N PRO A 772 70.09 -34.62 7.45
CA PRO A 772 69.20 -35.57 8.10
C PRO A 772 68.77 -36.69 7.15
N ALA A 773 68.55 -37.88 7.69
CA ALA A 773 67.92 -38.96 6.92
C ALA A 773 66.39 -38.76 6.81
N ASN A 774 65.78 -38.11 7.79
CA ASN A 774 64.34 -37.90 7.91
C ASN A 774 63.99 -36.42 8.12
N PRO A 775 62.78 -35.96 7.75
CA PRO A 775 62.29 -34.62 8.08
C PRO A 775 62.29 -34.34 9.59
N ILE A 776 62.54 -33.10 9.98
CA ILE A 776 62.65 -32.70 11.39
C ILE A 776 61.41 -31.89 11.81
N PRO A 777 60.55 -32.42 12.71
CA PRO A 777 59.31 -31.77 13.12
C PRO A 777 59.54 -30.66 14.15
N VAL A 778 58.83 -29.54 13.97
CA VAL A 778 58.72 -28.44 14.95
C VAL A 778 57.25 -28.17 15.23
N ASN A 779 56.84 -28.26 16.49
CA ASN A 779 55.46 -27.94 16.89
C ASN A 779 55.29 -26.44 17.09
N LEU A 780 54.13 -25.91 16.68
CA LEU A 780 53.76 -24.50 16.86
C LEU A 780 52.25 -24.31 16.88
N LYS A 781 51.81 -23.14 17.33
CA LYS A 781 50.39 -22.75 17.32
C LYS A 781 50.19 -21.43 16.59
N LEU A 782 49.38 -21.41 15.54
CA LEU A 782 49.00 -20.16 14.85
C LEU A 782 47.76 -19.56 15.51
N ILE A 783 47.91 -18.36 16.10
CA ILE A 783 46.84 -17.67 16.81
C ILE A 783 46.67 -16.22 16.35
N GLY A 784 45.46 -15.68 16.52
CA GLY A 784 45.15 -14.27 16.22
C GLY A 784 44.52 -14.06 14.84
N PRO A 785 44.37 -12.81 14.38
CA PRO A 785 43.63 -12.51 13.15
C PRO A 785 44.26 -13.12 11.90
N ALA A 786 43.45 -13.69 11.00
CA ALA A 786 43.91 -14.42 9.82
C ALA A 786 44.78 -13.59 8.86
N TRP A 787 44.65 -12.26 8.84
CA TRP A 787 45.47 -11.37 8.02
C TRP A 787 46.86 -11.09 8.60
N ASN A 788 47.08 -11.39 9.89
CA ASN A 788 48.39 -11.20 10.54
C ASN A 788 48.51 -12.08 11.82
N PRO A 789 48.53 -13.41 11.67
CA PRO A 789 48.60 -14.32 12.80
C PRO A 789 49.98 -14.33 13.46
N THR A 790 50.01 -14.76 14.73
CA THR A 790 51.23 -14.97 15.51
C THR A 790 51.51 -16.47 15.61
N ALA A 791 52.77 -16.85 15.43
CA ALA A 791 53.22 -18.22 15.70
C ALA A 791 53.66 -18.27 17.17
N ALA A 792 52.84 -18.89 18.02
CA ALA A 792 53.05 -19.09 19.45
C ALA A 792 53.47 -20.54 19.73
N ASP A 793 53.86 -20.81 20.98
CA ASP A 793 54.20 -22.16 21.48
C ASP A 793 55.18 -22.94 20.60
N LEU A 794 56.18 -22.23 20.06
CA LEU A 794 57.19 -22.80 19.17
C LEU A 794 58.12 -23.73 19.96
N ASP A 795 58.07 -25.04 19.71
CA ASP A 795 58.89 -26.04 20.41
C ASP A 795 60.14 -26.43 19.61
N LEU A 796 61.24 -25.71 19.86
CA LEU A 796 62.50 -25.87 19.12
C LEU A 796 63.43 -26.94 19.72
N LYS A 797 63.27 -27.31 20.99
CA LYS A 797 64.24 -28.17 21.71
C LYS A 797 64.41 -29.55 21.05
N PRO A 798 63.34 -30.28 20.70
CA PRO A 798 63.49 -31.60 20.09
C PRO A 798 64.20 -31.53 18.73
N ALA A 799 63.86 -30.52 17.92
CA ALA A 799 64.46 -30.31 16.60
C ALA A 799 65.94 -29.93 16.69
N VAL A 800 66.31 -29.04 17.62
CA VAL A 800 67.71 -28.65 17.84
C VAL A 800 68.53 -29.86 18.31
N ASN A 801 68.03 -30.62 19.28
CA ASN A 801 68.73 -31.81 19.79
C ASN A 801 68.94 -32.85 18.70
N GLN A 802 67.93 -33.07 17.84
CA GLN A 802 68.06 -33.98 16.71
C GLN A 802 69.11 -33.50 15.69
N ILE A 803 69.11 -32.22 15.32
CA ILE A 803 70.10 -31.64 14.39
C ILE A 803 71.51 -31.71 14.97
N VAL A 804 71.68 -31.44 16.26
CA VAL A 804 72.98 -31.49 16.95
C VAL A 804 73.48 -32.93 17.07
N LYS A 805 72.62 -33.91 17.34
CA LYS A 805 72.98 -35.34 17.42
C LYS A 805 73.39 -35.90 16.05
N GLU A 806 72.65 -35.56 15.01
CA GLU A 806 72.95 -35.95 13.62
C GLU A 806 74.16 -35.19 13.05
N GLY A 807 74.41 -33.95 13.48
CA GLY A 807 75.61 -33.18 13.13
C GLY A 807 76.86 -33.56 13.92
N GLY A 808 76.69 -33.96 15.19
CA GLY A 808 77.75 -34.40 16.08
C GLY A 808 78.41 -35.69 15.60
N THR A 809 77.62 -36.64 15.10
CA THR A 809 78.14 -37.88 14.49
C THR A 809 78.93 -37.63 13.20
N ALA A 810 78.62 -36.57 12.44
CA ALA A 810 79.37 -36.20 11.22
C ALA A 810 80.66 -35.40 11.50
N LEU A 811 80.74 -34.66 12.61
CA LEU A 811 81.90 -33.83 12.99
C LEU A 811 82.88 -34.55 13.95
N LEU A 812 82.41 -35.53 14.73
CA LEU A 812 83.25 -36.30 15.67
C LEU A 812 84.34 -37.14 14.99
N GLY A 813 84.22 -37.41 13.69
CA GLY A 813 85.24 -38.17 12.95
C GLY A 813 86.48 -37.37 12.54
N ARG A 814 86.55 -36.03 12.71
CA ARG A 814 87.60 -35.29 11.97
C ARG A 814 88.29 -34.06 12.57
N ALA A 815 88.02 -33.56 13.79
CA ALA A 815 88.83 -32.40 14.22
C ALA A 815 89.12 -32.16 15.71
N PHE A 816 88.18 -32.21 16.66
CA PHE A 816 88.49 -31.77 18.03
C PHE A 816 87.63 -32.51 19.07
N GLY A 817 88.29 -33.13 20.06
CA GLY A 817 87.64 -33.82 21.17
C GLY A 817 86.84 -32.88 22.06
N VAL A 818 85.58 -32.64 21.69
CA VAL A 818 84.60 -31.90 22.47
C VAL A 818 83.51 -32.87 22.92
N ASP A 819 83.27 -32.94 24.22
CA ASP A 819 82.18 -33.73 24.81
C ASP A 819 80.83 -33.35 24.18
N SER A 820 80.13 -34.36 23.63
CA SER A 820 78.79 -34.19 23.05
C SER A 820 77.80 -33.60 24.05
N SER A 821 77.97 -33.90 25.35
CA SER A 821 77.13 -33.41 26.43
C SER A 821 77.22 -31.89 26.64
N LYS A 822 78.38 -31.25 26.44
CA LYS A 822 78.54 -29.78 26.57
C LYS A 822 77.97 -29.03 25.37
N ALA A 823 78.09 -29.59 24.16
CA ALA A 823 77.50 -29.02 22.95
C ALA A 823 75.97 -29.13 22.97
N GLU A 824 75.44 -30.26 23.44
CA GLU A 824 74.01 -30.46 23.70
C GLU A 824 73.50 -29.48 24.77
N GLN A 825 74.14 -29.37 25.92
CA GLN A 825 73.73 -28.42 26.97
C GLN A 825 73.77 -26.95 26.51
N THR A 826 74.77 -26.55 25.72
CA THR A 826 74.88 -25.17 25.20
C THR A 826 73.82 -24.90 24.12
N ALA A 827 73.52 -25.89 23.27
CA ALA A 827 72.46 -25.79 22.27
C ALA A 827 71.08 -25.80 22.92
N GLU A 828 70.85 -26.59 23.97
CA GLU A 828 69.62 -26.60 24.76
C GLU A 828 69.40 -25.29 25.51
N GLN A 829 70.45 -24.71 26.11
CA GLN A 829 70.37 -23.39 26.73
C GLN A 829 70.06 -22.28 25.72
N LYS A 830 70.73 -22.30 24.54
CA LYS A 830 70.44 -21.33 23.46
C LYS A 830 69.06 -21.53 22.85
N ALA A 831 68.63 -22.77 22.63
CA ALA A 831 67.29 -23.09 22.15
C ALA A 831 66.23 -22.65 23.15
N GLY A 832 66.45 -22.89 24.45
CA GLY A 832 65.59 -22.41 25.53
C GLY A 832 65.53 -20.89 25.62
N GLN A 833 66.66 -20.19 25.42
CA GLN A 833 66.70 -18.73 25.41
C GLN A 833 65.99 -18.14 24.17
N VAL A 834 66.25 -18.69 22.97
CA VAL A 834 65.59 -18.27 21.73
C VAL A 834 64.09 -18.59 21.75
N GLN A 835 63.70 -19.72 22.33
CA GLN A 835 62.31 -20.08 22.57
C GLN A 835 61.64 -19.12 23.55
N ALA A 836 62.28 -18.81 24.70
CA ALA A 836 61.75 -17.86 25.67
C ALA A 836 61.65 -16.44 25.10
N ASP A 837 62.62 -16.00 24.32
CA ASP A 837 62.59 -14.69 23.65
C ASP A 837 61.53 -14.64 22.55
N ALA A 838 61.35 -15.72 21.78
CA ALA A 838 60.29 -15.83 20.78
C ALA A 838 58.91 -15.86 21.45
N GLN A 839 58.76 -16.56 22.58
CA GLN A 839 57.52 -16.66 23.34
C GLN A 839 57.18 -15.33 24.01
N LYS A 840 58.15 -14.65 24.65
CA LYS A 840 57.96 -13.29 25.19
C LYS A 840 57.58 -12.28 24.10
N ARG A 841 58.17 -12.36 22.91
CA ARG A 841 57.78 -11.51 21.77
C ARG A 841 56.38 -11.83 21.28
N ALA A 842 56.04 -13.12 21.15
CA ALA A 842 54.71 -13.56 20.75
C ALA A 842 53.63 -13.12 21.77
N GLU A 843 53.91 -13.24 23.07
CA GLU A 843 53.05 -12.79 24.17
C GLU A 843 52.91 -11.26 24.19
N ALA A 844 54.02 -10.51 24.07
CA ALA A 844 53.98 -9.05 24.01
C ALA A 844 53.21 -8.53 22.79
N GLU A 845 53.39 -9.17 21.62
CA GLU A 845 52.61 -8.85 20.41
C GLU A 845 51.13 -9.23 20.56
N ALA A 846 50.83 -10.38 21.16
CA ALA A 846 49.45 -10.82 21.42
C ALA A 846 48.73 -9.91 22.43
N GLU A 847 49.42 -9.49 23.49
CA GLU A 847 48.88 -8.59 24.52
C GLU A 847 48.72 -7.16 24.00
N ALA A 848 49.70 -6.65 23.23
CA ALA A 848 49.58 -5.35 22.56
C ALA A 848 48.41 -5.33 21.55
N LYS A 849 48.20 -6.44 20.82
CA LYS A 849 47.05 -6.60 19.91
C LYS A 849 45.73 -6.72 20.69
N ARG A 850 45.69 -7.47 21.79
CA ARG A 850 44.51 -7.54 22.68
C ARG A 850 44.14 -6.17 23.23
N LYS A 851 45.10 -5.40 23.74
CA LYS A 851 44.87 -4.03 24.23
C LYS A 851 44.36 -3.09 23.13
N LYS A 852 44.91 -3.18 21.91
CA LYS A 852 44.40 -2.40 20.76
C LYS A 852 42.98 -2.81 20.35
N LEU A 853 42.67 -4.10 20.34
CA LEU A 853 41.33 -4.61 20.04
C LEU A 853 40.32 -4.24 21.16
N GLU A 854 40.74 -4.26 22.42
CA GLU A 854 39.93 -3.79 23.55
C GLU A 854 39.73 -2.27 23.53
N GLU A 855 40.74 -1.48 23.10
CA GLU A 855 40.58 -0.04 22.89
C GLU A 855 39.68 0.27 21.70
N GLU A 856 39.80 -0.44 20.57
CA GLU A 856 38.88 -0.30 19.43
C GLU A 856 37.47 -0.74 19.78
N ALA A 857 37.31 -1.83 20.55
CA ALA A 857 36.01 -2.28 21.06
C ALA A 857 35.44 -1.28 22.07
N LYS A 858 36.25 -0.72 22.98
CA LYS A 858 35.83 0.36 23.90
C LYS A 858 35.49 1.64 23.15
N ASN A 859 36.21 2.00 22.10
CA ASN A 859 35.92 3.18 21.28
C ASN A 859 34.66 2.97 20.44
N ARG A 860 34.40 1.75 19.95
CA ARG A 860 33.13 1.38 19.30
C ARG A 860 31.96 1.35 20.28
N LEU A 861 32.16 0.87 21.52
CA LEU A 861 31.16 0.88 22.58
C LEU A 861 30.90 2.30 23.13
N LYS A 862 31.93 3.15 23.25
CA LYS A 862 31.78 4.59 23.54
C LYS A 862 31.06 5.34 22.41
N GLY A 863 31.22 4.89 21.16
CA GLY A 863 30.45 5.40 20.03
C GLY A 863 28.98 4.98 20.02
N LEU A 864 28.60 3.94 20.77
CA LEU A 864 27.22 3.45 20.93
C LEU A 864 26.54 3.96 22.21
N PHE A 865 27.30 4.42 23.21
CA PHE A 865 26.78 5.00 24.47
C PHE A 865 27.30 6.42 24.74
N GLY A 866 27.71 7.13 23.69
CA GLY A 866 28.34 8.44 23.77
C GLY A 866 27.93 9.39 22.64
N ARG A 867 26.67 9.30 22.21
CA ARG A 867 25.74 10.44 22.09
C ARG A 867 24.33 9.92 21.99
#